data_AF-A7F146-F1
#
_entry.id   AF-A7F146-F1
#
_cell.length_a   1.000
_cell.length_b   1.000
_cell.length_c   1.000
_cell.angle_alpha   90.00
_cell.angle_beta   90.00
_cell.angle_gamma   90.00
#
_symmetry.space_group_name_H-M   'P 1'
#
loop_
_entity.id
_entity.type
_entity.pdbx_description
1 polymer ?
#
loop_
_entity_poly.entity_id
_entity_poly.type
_entity_poly.pdbx_seq_one_letter_code
_entity_poly.pdbx_strand_id
1 'polypeptide(L)'
;MLAGALSAFSFASPRDVVSLSLDGQKIPKIYLADDLFDSEYFTIFQPSAIKSINGRDATAYLSDFASVNSAGTLEPHADWNQLMLSAAQDIQGFFNVFSGGATFYPGDDITFVLENGTSWTENFLAVYDSPGPTGPLQTGGDFYNFFVLGFYPASYDPDESEDDSDDDSSDDSSILSATASSTAAVSSISPTPTGWVNDAYPGIPDVAQEGLGTFGDGVVSGYFLDSTSVSVLSIPSFDVDGDAVYSFQQTITKFINQTKAAGLKKVVIDLQQNYGGQSLLAIDTFKQFFPNIDPFAGSRMRAHAAADVLGKTFTSYWDSLAEDDETKYALATDEWVITDRINADTNRNFTNWGEFFGPNLYNGDNFTNIERYNLSSAIIDASGTGLDINDDPFAVYGYDANPAPSGARPPFAAEDIIILSDGICHSSCALLMEFFRHEAGVKVVAVGGTPTAGPMQAPSGSRGARGYDTFTLDANIEITQQLLQNQSSPDATFLPNRTEQLSVFVYYADINLRDQVRKNAEIPLQFAYEAADCRIYYTPQTIYNYTNLWQYAADAIWNNSSLCVEDSTGYSSTSQNLPNFIGPSGSPKTPTNITDYLSSLTTSPIANFILQALNNGLPDANEGASRNAPASAKVIKCTKDADCRGGKLCVNVPSCHGGGAVSQCLSKCPRAGILCSRTETTCVPHSTNGKLGSQHIYHNICLPNCGTKKKLSSIILNGCADCTK
;
A
#
# COMPACT_ATOMS: atom_id res chain seq x y z
N MET A 1 5.30 12.06 1.34
CA MET A 1 6.16 13.05 2.04
C MET A 1 5.24 14.12 2.61
N LEU A 2 5.03 14.16 3.93
CA LEU A 2 4.15 15.17 4.57
C LEU A 2 4.99 16.40 4.93
N ALA A 3 4.99 17.41 4.07
CA ALA A 3 5.75 18.64 4.28
C ALA A 3 4.83 19.82 4.66
N GLY A 4 4.59 19.98 5.95
CA GLY A 4 3.92 21.15 6.53
C GLY A 4 2.44 21.28 6.19
N ALA A 5 1.87 22.46 6.43
CA ALA A 5 0.45 22.79 6.25
C ALA A 5 -0.15 22.34 4.89
N LEU A 6 0.65 22.32 3.82
CA LEU A 6 0.17 21.94 2.48
C LEU A 6 -0.07 20.44 2.33
N SER A 7 0.54 19.58 3.16
CA SER A 7 0.31 18.14 3.09
C SER A 7 -1.01 17.68 3.70
N ALA A 8 -1.81 18.62 4.22
CA ALA A 8 -3.21 18.38 4.56
C ALA A 8 -4.09 18.24 3.32
N PHE A 9 -3.56 18.63 2.16
CA PHE A 9 -4.25 18.56 0.89
C PHE A 9 -3.42 17.82 -0.15
N SER A 10 -4.11 17.09 -0.99
CA SER A 10 -3.65 16.68 -2.30
C SER A 10 -4.48 17.41 -3.36
N PHE A 11 -3.97 17.45 -4.58
CA PHE A 11 -4.59 18.19 -5.69
C PHE A 11 -4.94 17.25 -6.83
N ALA A 12 -5.99 17.61 -7.55
CA ALA A 12 -6.60 16.74 -8.53
C ALA A 12 -7.07 17.51 -9.75
N SER A 13 -6.65 17.05 -10.93
CA SER A 13 -7.38 17.30 -12.16
C SER A 13 -8.83 16.81 -11.99
N PRO A 14 -9.84 17.59 -12.43
CA PRO A 14 -11.23 17.15 -12.40
C PRO A 14 -11.53 16.07 -13.47
N ARG A 15 -10.54 15.68 -14.27
CA ARG A 15 -10.64 14.69 -15.35
C ARG A 15 -9.46 13.73 -15.30
N ASP A 16 -9.77 12.45 -15.45
CA ASP A 16 -8.80 11.39 -15.67
C ASP A 16 -8.30 11.36 -17.11
N VAL A 17 -7.07 10.88 -17.27
CA VAL A 17 -6.43 10.69 -18.57
C VAL A 17 -5.92 9.27 -18.74
N VAL A 18 -5.86 8.83 -20.00
CA VAL A 18 -5.29 7.55 -20.41
C VAL A 18 -4.32 7.75 -21.56
N SER A 19 -3.29 6.92 -21.65
CA SER A 19 -2.30 6.93 -22.73
C SER A 19 -2.47 5.69 -23.61
N LEU A 20 -2.96 5.88 -24.84
CA LEU A 20 -3.39 4.78 -25.71
C LEU A 20 -2.69 4.78 -27.06
N SER A 21 -2.23 3.61 -27.48
CA SER A 21 -1.89 3.31 -28.87
C SER A 21 -3.07 2.64 -29.54
N LEU A 22 -3.61 3.24 -30.60
CA LEU A 22 -4.81 2.70 -31.27
C LEU A 22 -4.58 1.35 -31.97
N ASP A 23 -3.32 1.03 -32.32
CA ASP A 23 -2.94 -0.24 -32.97
C ASP A 23 -1.91 -1.04 -32.16
N GLY A 24 -1.59 -0.60 -30.94
CA GLY A 24 -0.56 -1.20 -30.09
C GLY A 24 0.88 -0.88 -30.49
N GLN A 25 1.11 -0.26 -31.65
CA GLN A 25 2.45 -0.05 -32.22
C GLN A 25 2.82 1.43 -32.38
N LYS A 26 1.86 2.26 -32.77
CA LYS A 26 2.08 3.70 -32.87
C LYS A 26 2.34 4.27 -31.50
N ILE A 27 3.13 5.35 -31.46
CA ILE A 27 3.32 6.16 -30.27
C ILE A 27 1.95 6.53 -29.68
N PRO A 28 1.72 6.24 -28.38
CA PRO A 28 0.46 6.55 -27.73
C PRO A 28 0.10 8.03 -27.80
N LYS A 29 -1.20 8.30 -27.81
CA LYS A 29 -1.73 9.64 -27.54
C LYS A 29 -2.49 9.64 -26.23
N ILE A 30 -2.62 10.83 -25.64
CA ILE A 30 -3.35 11.03 -24.40
C ILE A 30 -4.81 11.35 -24.72
N TYR A 31 -5.74 10.70 -24.03
CA TYR A 31 -7.18 10.91 -24.15
C TYR A 31 -7.79 11.17 -22.78
N LEU A 32 -8.93 11.86 -22.74
CA LEU A 32 -9.78 11.89 -21.55
C LEU A 32 -10.36 10.48 -21.31
N ALA A 33 -10.37 10.04 -20.06
CA ALA A 33 -10.97 8.75 -19.72
C ALA A 33 -12.49 8.76 -19.94
N ASP A 34 -13.17 9.89 -19.66
CA ASP A 34 -14.62 10.02 -19.88
C ASP A 34 -14.98 9.79 -21.35
N ASP A 35 -14.25 10.40 -22.29
CA ASP A 35 -14.47 10.18 -23.73
C ASP A 35 -14.21 8.72 -24.12
N LEU A 36 -13.24 8.05 -23.49
CA LEU A 36 -12.98 6.64 -23.72
C LEU A 36 -14.19 5.79 -23.33
N PHE A 37 -14.74 5.99 -22.12
CA PHE A 37 -15.88 5.23 -21.62
C PHE A 37 -17.16 5.56 -22.39
N ASP A 38 -17.44 6.85 -22.60
CA ASP A 38 -18.61 7.30 -23.36
C ASP A 38 -18.57 6.80 -24.80
N SER A 39 -17.37 6.66 -25.39
CA SER A 39 -17.21 6.10 -26.74
C SER A 39 -17.31 4.58 -26.82
N GLU A 40 -17.54 3.90 -25.69
CA GLU A 40 -17.47 2.44 -25.56
C GLU A 40 -16.18 1.93 -26.20
N TYR A 41 -15.05 2.51 -25.77
CA TYR A 41 -13.71 2.17 -26.25
C TYR A 41 -13.54 2.31 -27.78
N PHE A 42 -13.92 3.47 -28.32
CA PHE A 42 -13.83 3.84 -29.74
C PHE A 42 -14.84 3.14 -30.67
N THR A 43 -15.87 2.47 -30.13
CA THR A 43 -16.85 1.74 -30.95
C THR A 43 -18.03 2.61 -31.38
N ILE A 44 -18.50 3.54 -30.55
CA ILE A 44 -19.64 4.40 -30.89
C ILE A 44 -19.24 5.76 -31.49
N PHE A 45 -18.08 6.31 -31.11
CA PHE A 45 -17.47 7.47 -31.73
C PHE A 45 -15.95 7.43 -31.57
N GLN A 46 -15.23 8.34 -32.24
CA GLN A 46 -13.79 8.45 -32.15
C GLN A 46 -13.40 9.60 -31.19
N PRO A 47 -12.97 9.31 -29.94
CA PRO A 47 -12.36 10.28 -29.06
C PRO A 47 -11.24 11.09 -29.72
N SER A 48 -11.17 12.38 -29.40
CA SER A 48 -10.09 13.25 -29.85
C SER A 48 -8.99 13.28 -28.79
N ALA A 49 -7.73 13.12 -29.20
CA ALA A 49 -6.62 13.19 -28.28
C ALA A 49 -6.45 14.60 -27.70
N ILE A 50 -5.89 14.69 -26.50
CA ILE A 50 -5.51 15.94 -25.86
C ILE A 50 -4.27 16.48 -26.57
N LYS A 51 -4.40 17.65 -27.19
CA LYS A 51 -3.31 18.35 -27.86
C LYS A 51 -2.45 19.13 -26.85
N SER A 52 -3.10 19.86 -25.95
CA SER A 52 -2.39 20.68 -24.97
C SER A 52 -3.15 20.82 -23.66
N ILE A 53 -2.41 20.93 -22.56
CA ILE A 53 -2.88 21.25 -21.22
C ILE A 53 -2.22 22.56 -20.79
N ASN A 54 -3.01 23.54 -20.35
CA ASN A 54 -2.52 24.87 -19.95
C ASN A 54 -1.63 25.54 -21.03
N GLY A 55 -2.00 25.36 -22.29
CA GLY A 55 -1.28 25.90 -23.45
C GLY A 55 0.06 25.21 -23.79
N ARG A 56 0.43 24.15 -23.06
CA ARG A 56 1.63 23.33 -23.29
C ARG A 56 1.25 22.01 -23.95
N ASP A 57 2.12 21.45 -24.79
CA ASP A 57 1.94 20.10 -25.34
C ASP A 57 1.58 19.11 -24.22
N ALA A 58 0.57 18.26 -24.44
CA ALA A 58 0.02 17.41 -23.39
C ALA A 58 1.07 16.44 -22.83
N THR A 59 1.93 15.88 -23.68
CA THR A 59 3.00 14.96 -23.25
C THR A 59 4.05 15.69 -22.43
N ALA A 60 4.47 16.88 -22.87
CA ALA A 60 5.42 17.71 -22.13
C ALA A 60 4.86 18.16 -20.77
N TYR A 61 3.59 18.60 -20.73
CA TYR A 61 2.93 19.00 -19.49
C TYR A 61 2.88 17.85 -18.48
N LEU A 62 2.41 16.68 -18.90
CA LEU A 62 2.27 15.52 -18.02
C LEU A 62 3.63 14.95 -17.59
N SER A 63 4.65 14.97 -18.46
CA SER A 63 6.01 14.54 -18.06
C SER A 63 6.58 15.42 -16.96
N ASP A 64 6.40 16.75 -17.07
CA ASP A 64 6.82 17.67 -16.03
C ASP A 64 6.00 17.48 -14.75
N PHE A 65 4.68 17.28 -14.88
CA PHE A 65 3.78 17.04 -13.76
C PHE A 65 4.20 15.78 -12.99
N ALA A 66 4.48 14.68 -13.69
CA ALA A 66 4.99 13.44 -13.10
C ALA A 66 6.30 13.66 -12.36
N SER A 67 7.26 14.37 -12.96
CA SER A 67 8.58 14.60 -12.36
C SER A 67 8.55 15.31 -11.00
N VAL A 68 7.46 16.02 -10.73
CA VAL A 68 7.25 16.79 -9.49
C VAL A 68 6.30 16.08 -8.52
N ASN A 69 5.27 15.38 -9.03
CA ASN A 69 4.18 14.86 -8.19
C ASN A 69 4.14 13.33 -8.05
N SER A 70 4.83 12.56 -8.89
CA SER A 70 4.87 11.11 -8.72
C SER A 70 5.64 10.72 -7.47
N ALA A 71 5.57 9.44 -7.08
CA ALA A 71 6.37 8.90 -5.98
C ALA A 71 7.89 9.04 -6.20
N GLY A 72 8.33 9.26 -7.45
CA GLY A 72 9.73 9.41 -7.83
C GLY A 72 10.43 8.08 -8.03
N THR A 73 10.01 7.33 -9.05
CA THR A 73 10.60 6.03 -9.44
C THR A 73 11.95 6.20 -10.14
N LEU A 74 12.66 5.07 -10.32
CA LEU A 74 13.96 5.02 -10.99
C LEU A 74 13.90 5.29 -12.50
N GLU A 75 12.71 5.20 -13.11
CA GLU A 75 12.51 5.41 -14.54
C GLU A 75 11.25 6.24 -14.83
N PRO A 76 11.33 7.27 -15.71
CA PRO A 76 10.20 8.13 -16.04
C PRO A 76 8.96 7.41 -16.61
N HIS A 77 9.12 6.21 -17.18
CA HIS A 77 7.97 5.43 -17.68
C HIS A 77 7.02 5.01 -16.55
N ALA A 78 7.56 4.61 -15.39
CA ALA A 78 6.73 4.24 -14.24
C ALA A 78 6.09 5.47 -13.58
N ASP A 79 6.80 6.61 -13.52
CA ASP A 79 6.22 7.89 -13.09
C ASP A 79 5.08 8.36 -14.01
N TRP A 80 5.22 8.16 -15.32
CA TRP A 80 4.16 8.44 -16.29
C TRP A 80 2.93 7.56 -16.06
N ASN A 81 3.13 6.26 -15.80
CA ASN A 81 2.02 5.34 -15.55
C ASN A 81 1.23 5.68 -14.28
N GLN A 82 1.86 6.27 -13.26
CA GLN A 82 1.17 6.75 -12.05
C GLN A 82 0.20 7.91 -12.31
N LEU A 83 0.33 8.62 -13.44
CA LEU A 83 -0.60 9.70 -13.82
C LEU A 83 -1.87 9.18 -14.50
N MET A 84 -1.83 7.97 -15.05
CA MET A 84 -2.88 7.44 -15.92
C MET A 84 -3.92 6.70 -15.09
N LEU A 85 -5.18 6.72 -15.53
CA LEU A 85 -6.22 5.87 -14.94
C LEU A 85 -5.84 4.39 -15.05
N SER A 86 -6.00 3.65 -13.96
CA SER A 86 -5.62 2.24 -13.86
C SER A 86 -6.60 1.47 -13.00
N ALA A 87 -7.24 0.44 -13.56
CA ALA A 87 -8.17 -0.40 -12.81
C ALA A 87 -7.46 -1.13 -11.65
N ALA A 88 -6.19 -1.49 -11.81
CA ALA A 88 -5.37 -2.09 -10.76
C ALA A 88 -5.15 -1.15 -9.56
N GLN A 89 -5.18 0.16 -9.81
CA GLN A 89 -5.12 1.18 -8.76
C GLN A 89 -6.50 1.41 -8.14
N ASP A 90 -7.55 1.47 -8.97
CA ASP A 90 -8.93 1.67 -8.53
C ASP A 90 -9.38 0.59 -7.55
N ILE A 91 -9.03 -0.68 -7.81
CA ILE A 91 -9.37 -1.78 -6.90
C ILE A 91 -8.68 -1.68 -5.54
N GLN A 92 -7.62 -0.88 -5.41
CA GLN A 92 -6.93 -0.60 -4.14
C GLN A 92 -7.47 0.66 -3.45
N GLY A 93 -8.38 1.40 -4.09
CA GLY A 93 -9.02 2.58 -3.50
C GLY A 93 -8.11 3.82 -3.46
N PHE A 94 -7.05 3.84 -4.27
CA PHE A 94 -6.14 4.98 -4.38
C PHE A 94 -6.47 5.84 -5.61
N PHE A 95 -6.26 7.14 -5.49
CA PHE A 95 -6.28 8.04 -6.64
C PHE A 95 -4.96 7.96 -7.42
N ASN A 96 -5.04 8.07 -8.74
CA ASN A 96 -3.86 8.33 -9.56
C ASN A 96 -3.28 9.72 -9.25
N VAL A 97 -2.01 9.93 -9.58
CA VAL A 97 -1.28 11.14 -9.23
C VAL A 97 -1.87 12.38 -9.89
N PHE A 98 -2.41 12.28 -11.10
CA PHE A 98 -2.94 13.43 -11.84
C PHE A 98 -4.31 13.90 -11.33
N SER A 99 -5.17 12.96 -10.92
CA SER A 99 -6.56 13.20 -10.55
C SER A 99 -6.84 12.95 -9.07
N GLY A 100 -5.85 13.13 -8.19
CA GLY A 100 -6.06 13.03 -6.75
C GLY A 100 -4.80 12.92 -5.91
N GLY A 101 -3.71 12.38 -6.46
CA GLY A 101 -2.47 12.17 -5.71
C GLY A 101 -1.44 13.30 -5.79
N ALA A 102 -1.75 14.44 -6.40
CA ALA A 102 -0.73 15.47 -6.62
C ALA A 102 -0.38 16.17 -5.29
N THR A 103 0.90 16.21 -4.96
CA THR A 103 1.38 16.80 -3.70
C THR A 103 1.48 18.32 -3.76
N PHE A 104 1.87 18.88 -4.92
CA PHE A 104 2.13 20.30 -5.05
C PHE A 104 0.97 21.01 -5.74
N TYR A 105 0.57 22.17 -5.21
CA TYR A 105 -0.49 22.99 -5.80
C TYR A 105 -0.16 23.32 -7.27
N PRO A 106 -0.96 22.83 -8.23
CA PRO A 106 -0.66 22.98 -9.66
C PRO A 106 -1.17 24.31 -10.26
N GLY A 107 -1.89 25.11 -9.46
CA GLY A 107 -2.59 26.32 -9.88
C GLY A 107 -4.11 26.21 -9.72
N ASP A 108 -4.82 27.30 -9.95
CA ASP A 108 -6.27 27.42 -9.72
C ASP A 108 -7.07 26.65 -10.80
N ASP A 109 -6.62 26.75 -12.05
CA ASP A 109 -7.35 26.28 -13.24
C ASP A 109 -6.55 25.27 -14.08
N ILE A 110 -7.26 24.42 -14.80
CA ILE A 110 -6.75 23.54 -15.85
C ILE A 110 -7.54 23.72 -17.15
N THR A 111 -6.83 24.02 -18.23
CA THR A 111 -7.38 24.18 -19.58
C THR A 111 -6.97 23.01 -20.45
N PHE A 112 -7.94 22.29 -21.00
CA PHE A 112 -7.71 21.25 -22.01
C PHE A 112 -7.99 21.80 -23.41
N VAL A 113 -7.19 21.36 -24.39
CA VAL A 113 -7.44 21.57 -25.82
C VAL A 113 -7.26 20.23 -26.52
N LEU A 114 -8.28 19.78 -27.24
CA LEU A 114 -8.25 18.53 -28.02
C LEU A 114 -7.77 18.80 -29.47
N GLU A 115 -7.35 17.75 -30.16
CA GLU A 115 -6.90 17.82 -31.55
C GLU A 115 -7.99 18.29 -32.52
N ASN A 116 -9.27 18.06 -32.20
CA ASN A 116 -10.43 18.54 -32.97
C ASN A 116 -10.75 20.04 -32.75
N GLY A 117 -10.02 20.72 -31.86
CA GLY A 117 -10.21 22.13 -31.53
C GLY A 117 -11.15 22.42 -30.36
N THR A 118 -11.79 21.41 -29.78
CA THR A 118 -12.57 21.57 -28.54
C THR A 118 -11.64 22.01 -27.41
N SER A 119 -12.07 23.01 -26.63
CA SER A 119 -11.32 23.50 -25.48
C SER A 119 -12.27 23.97 -24.39
N TRP A 120 -11.89 23.72 -23.14
CA TRP A 120 -12.59 24.19 -21.96
C TRP A 120 -11.60 24.36 -20.80
N THR A 121 -12.02 25.06 -19.75
CA THR A 121 -11.24 25.28 -18.53
C THR A 121 -12.09 24.91 -17.32
N GLU A 122 -11.48 24.25 -16.36
CA GLU A 122 -12.09 23.84 -15.09
C GLU A 122 -11.16 24.20 -13.94
N ASN A 123 -11.68 24.21 -12.71
CA ASN A 123 -10.84 24.40 -11.54
C ASN A 123 -10.10 23.10 -11.20
N PHE A 124 -8.83 23.20 -10.81
CA PHE A 124 -8.20 22.14 -10.04
C PHE A 124 -8.94 21.96 -8.71
N LEU A 125 -9.04 20.70 -8.26
CA LEU A 125 -9.67 20.37 -7.00
C LEU A 125 -8.59 20.18 -5.93
N ALA A 126 -8.89 20.61 -4.71
CA ALA A 126 -8.11 20.28 -3.52
C ALA A 126 -8.87 19.20 -2.74
N VAL A 127 -8.23 18.08 -2.51
CA VAL A 127 -8.72 16.97 -1.70
C VAL A 127 -8.16 17.18 -0.29
N TYR A 128 -9.03 17.26 0.70
CA TYR A 128 -8.61 17.37 2.10
C TYR A 128 -8.33 15.97 2.67
N ASP A 129 -7.05 15.66 2.85
CA ASP A 129 -6.55 14.38 3.34
C ASP A 129 -6.65 14.33 4.88
N SER A 130 -7.89 14.30 5.35
CA SER A 130 -8.24 14.37 6.76
C SER A 130 -7.47 13.31 7.58
N PRO A 131 -6.59 13.69 8.52
CA PRO A 131 -5.87 12.74 9.36
C PRO A 131 -6.72 12.17 10.51
N GLY A 132 -8.00 12.54 10.57
CA GLY A 132 -8.94 12.12 11.61
C GLY A 132 -9.68 13.32 12.21
N PRO A 133 -10.18 13.23 13.45
CA PRO A 133 -10.80 14.35 14.14
C PRO A 133 -9.74 15.44 14.40
N THR A 134 -9.90 16.61 13.80
CA THR A 134 -8.97 17.73 13.96
C THR A 134 -9.50 18.82 14.91
N GLY A 135 -10.72 18.66 15.42
CA GLY A 135 -11.48 19.75 16.03
C GLY A 135 -11.89 20.80 14.99
N PRO A 136 -12.41 21.96 15.44
CA PRO A 136 -12.80 23.04 14.54
C PRO A 136 -11.56 23.83 14.09
N LEU A 137 -11.10 23.61 12.86
CA LEU A 137 -10.04 24.41 12.22
C LEU A 137 -10.61 25.75 11.69
N GLN A 138 -10.89 26.69 12.58
CA GLN A 138 -11.59 27.95 12.22
C GLN A 138 -10.65 29.08 11.84
N THR A 139 -9.40 29.04 12.30
CA THR A 139 -8.39 30.06 12.04
C THR A 139 -7.12 29.44 11.44
N GLY A 140 -6.30 30.27 10.79
CA GLY A 140 -4.98 29.80 10.34
C GLY A 140 -4.05 29.41 11.49
N GLY A 141 -4.29 29.92 12.71
CA GLY A 141 -3.59 29.49 13.92
C GLY A 141 -3.96 28.05 14.31
N ASP A 142 -5.25 27.69 14.27
CA ASP A 142 -5.71 26.32 14.52
C ASP A 142 -5.12 25.35 13.51
N PHE A 143 -5.08 25.76 12.24
CA PHE A 143 -4.50 24.98 11.16
C PHE A 143 -2.99 24.78 11.35
N TYR A 144 -2.25 25.83 11.68
CA TYR A 144 -0.81 25.75 11.94
C TYR A 144 -0.51 24.89 13.18
N ASN A 145 -1.23 25.10 14.28
CA ASN A 145 -1.04 24.32 15.50
C ASN A 145 -1.25 22.83 15.23
N PHE A 146 -2.31 22.47 14.51
CA PHE A 146 -2.60 21.07 14.22
C PHE A 146 -1.62 20.45 13.22
N PHE A 147 -1.49 21.04 12.02
CA PHE A 147 -0.72 20.42 10.93
C PHE A 147 0.79 20.67 10.99
N VAL A 148 1.24 21.69 11.73
CA VAL A 148 2.68 22.03 11.83
C VAL A 148 3.24 21.68 13.21
N LEU A 149 2.50 21.97 14.29
CA LEU A 149 2.97 21.71 15.66
C LEU A 149 2.44 20.40 16.25
N GLY A 150 1.43 19.78 15.64
CA GLY A 150 0.80 18.56 16.16
C GLY A 150 -0.13 18.77 17.37
N PHE A 151 -0.54 20.01 17.65
CA PHE A 151 -1.43 20.33 18.76
C PHE A 151 -2.87 20.50 18.32
N TYR A 152 -3.81 19.96 19.10
CA TYR A 152 -5.22 20.25 18.90
C TYR A 152 -5.51 21.75 19.09
N PRO A 153 -6.52 22.29 18.38
CA PRO A 153 -7.02 23.63 18.67
C PRO A 153 -7.39 23.72 20.16
N ALA A 154 -7.06 24.83 20.82
CA ALA A 154 -7.33 25.00 22.26
C ALA A 154 -8.83 24.91 22.62
N SER A 155 -9.72 25.10 21.64
CA SER A 155 -11.16 24.94 21.77
C SER A 155 -11.66 23.50 21.60
N TYR A 156 -10.75 22.54 21.40
CA TYR A 156 -11.05 21.14 21.20
C TYR A 156 -10.29 20.32 22.23
N ASP A 157 -11.03 19.88 23.24
CA ASP A 157 -10.58 18.81 24.11
C ASP A 157 -11.04 17.48 23.48
N PRO A 158 -10.10 16.62 23.05
CA PRO A 158 -10.45 15.32 22.49
C PRO A 158 -11.17 14.42 23.52
N ASP A 159 -11.01 14.70 24.83
CA ASP A 159 -11.54 13.91 25.94
C ASP A 159 -12.88 14.42 26.50
N GLU A 160 -13.33 15.65 26.19
CA GLU A 160 -14.59 16.26 26.70
C GLU A 160 -15.90 15.65 26.12
N SER A 161 -15.84 14.56 25.34
CA SER A 161 -17.05 13.94 24.77
C SER A 161 -17.64 12.80 25.61
N GLU A 162 -17.22 12.68 26.87
CA GLU A 162 -17.81 11.78 27.86
C GLU A 162 -18.62 12.59 28.89
N ASP A 163 -19.89 12.20 29.03
CA ASP A 163 -20.87 12.66 30.02
C ASP A 163 -21.43 14.09 29.91
N ASP A 164 -22.63 14.20 29.30
CA ASP A 164 -23.74 14.93 29.92
C ASP A 164 -25.05 14.75 29.12
N SER A 165 -26.01 14.04 29.71
CA SER A 165 -27.37 14.52 29.97
C SER A 165 -28.30 13.37 30.37
N ASP A 166 -28.54 13.32 31.67
CA ASP A 166 -29.68 12.82 32.43
C ASP A 166 -30.83 12.13 31.68
N ASP A 167 -31.07 10.91 32.13
CA ASP A 167 -32.24 10.07 31.88
C ASP A 167 -33.36 10.49 32.85
N ASP A 168 -34.46 11.02 32.31
CA ASP A 168 -35.69 11.22 33.09
C ASP A 168 -36.92 11.15 32.17
N SER A 169 -37.42 9.93 31.90
CA SER A 169 -38.87 9.65 31.96
C SER A 169 -39.21 8.17 31.75
N SER A 170 -39.68 7.59 32.85
CA SER A 170 -40.60 6.47 33.07
C SER A 170 -41.54 5.97 31.95
N ASP A 171 -41.85 4.67 32.08
CA ASP A 171 -43.13 3.98 31.81
C ASP A 171 -43.49 3.71 30.32
N ASP A 172 -44.11 2.59 29.91
CA ASP A 172 -44.78 1.48 30.62
C ASP A 172 -44.82 0.24 29.69
N SER A 173 -44.95 -0.89 30.35
CA SER A 173 -45.36 -2.23 29.94
C SER A 173 -46.28 -2.36 28.72
N SER A 174 -46.07 -3.41 27.92
CA SER A 174 -47.05 -4.52 27.83
C SER A 174 -46.53 -5.66 26.95
N ILE A 175 -46.30 -6.79 27.62
CA ILE A 175 -46.04 -8.09 27.03
C ILE A 175 -47.37 -8.58 26.43
N LEU A 176 -47.42 -8.75 25.11
CA LEU A 176 -48.40 -9.63 24.47
C LEU A 176 -47.65 -10.75 23.75
N SER A 177 -47.74 -11.92 24.38
CA SER A 177 -47.30 -13.21 23.89
C SER A 177 -48.06 -13.57 22.62
N ALA A 178 -47.33 -13.74 21.52
CA ALA A 178 -47.81 -14.41 20.32
C ALA A 178 -46.84 -15.55 19.99
N THR A 179 -47.16 -16.72 20.51
CA THR A 179 -46.57 -18.01 20.14
C THR A 179 -46.94 -18.32 18.69
N ALA A 180 -45.95 -18.29 17.80
CA ALA A 180 -46.03 -18.96 16.51
C ALA A 180 -44.68 -19.64 16.23
N SER A 181 -44.66 -20.95 16.45
CA SER A 181 -43.60 -21.84 15.97
C SER A 181 -43.60 -21.84 14.45
N SER A 182 -42.48 -21.47 13.83
CA SER A 182 -42.05 -22.06 12.57
C SER A 182 -40.54 -22.20 12.57
N THR A 183 -40.12 -23.46 12.64
CA THR A 183 -38.78 -23.94 12.33
C THR A 183 -38.44 -23.59 10.88
N ALA A 184 -37.51 -22.65 10.68
CA ALA A 184 -36.81 -22.48 9.42
C ALA A 184 -35.32 -22.73 9.67
N ALA A 185 -34.79 -23.73 8.96
CA ALA A 185 -33.43 -24.18 9.03
C ALA A 185 -32.45 -23.02 8.74
N VAL A 186 -31.44 -22.88 9.61
CA VAL A 186 -30.26 -22.06 9.35
C VAL A 186 -29.52 -22.74 8.21
N SER A 187 -29.77 -22.30 6.98
CA SER A 187 -28.86 -22.57 5.89
C SER A 187 -27.63 -21.71 6.13
N SER A 188 -26.51 -22.35 6.41
CA SER A 188 -25.19 -21.77 6.32
C SER A 188 -25.01 -21.22 4.90
N ILE A 189 -25.25 -19.92 4.72
CA ILE A 189 -24.90 -19.22 3.49
C ILE A 189 -23.38 -19.11 3.55
N SER A 190 -22.66 -19.99 2.86
CA SER A 190 -21.28 -19.73 2.48
C SER A 190 -21.26 -18.38 1.75
N PRO A 191 -20.39 -17.43 2.11
CA PRO A 191 -20.31 -16.16 1.39
C PRO A 191 -20.02 -16.47 -0.07
N THR A 192 -20.94 -16.07 -0.96
CA THR A 192 -20.73 -16.15 -2.41
C THR A 192 -19.51 -15.27 -2.72
N PRO A 193 -18.47 -15.76 -3.42
CA PRO A 193 -17.31 -14.95 -3.75
C PRO A 193 -17.75 -13.69 -4.49
N THR A 194 -17.48 -12.53 -3.91
CA THR A 194 -17.62 -11.25 -4.59
C THR A 194 -16.30 -10.96 -5.29
N GLY A 195 -16.30 -10.87 -6.63
CA GLY A 195 -15.13 -10.38 -7.36
C GLY A 195 -14.88 -8.90 -7.12
N TRP A 196 -13.89 -8.33 -7.82
CA TRP A 196 -13.67 -6.88 -7.80
C TRP A 196 -14.90 -6.14 -8.28
N VAL A 197 -15.26 -5.04 -7.60
CA VAL A 197 -16.28 -4.10 -8.08
C VAL A 197 -15.63 -3.16 -9.09
N ASN A 198 -15.16 -3.72 -10.21
CA ASN A 198 -14.48 -3.00 -11.27
C ASN A 198 -14.65 -3.76 -12.61
N ASP A 199 -15.21 -3.09 -13.62
CA ASP A 199 -15.56 -3.70 -14.90
C ASP A 199 -14.35 -4.11 -15.76
N ALA A 200 -13.13 -3.68 -15.40
CA ALA A 200 -11.92 -4.15 -16.08
C ALA A 200 -11.61 -5.62 -15.80
N TYR A 201 -12.00 -6.12 -14.63
CA TYR A 201 -11.77 -7.49 -14.20
C TYR A 201 -12.98 -8.37 -14.54
N PRO A 202 -12.78 -9.67 -14.82
CA PRO A 202 -13.88 -10.62 -14.82
C PRO A 202 -14.64 -10.56 -13.50
N GLY A 203 -15.97 -10.46 -13.58
CA GLY A 203 -16.82 -10.18 -12.41
C GLY A 203 -16.76 -11.23 -11.30
N ILE A 204 -16.36 -12.48 -11.61
CA ILE A 204 -16.11 -13.52 -10.60
C ILE A 204 -14.77 -14.19 -10.92
N PRO A 205 -13.79 -14.15 -10.01
CA PRO A 205 -12.55 -14.91 -10.16
C PRO A 205 -12.77 -16.41 -9.88
N ASP A 206 -11.99 -17.25 -10.54
CA ASP A 206 -11.95 -18.71 -10.30
C ASP A 206 -11.36 -19.03 -8.92
N VAL A 207 -10.40 -18.21 -8.49
CA VAL A 207 -9.78 -18.26 -7.17
C VAL A 207 -9.79 -16.86 -6.56
N ALA A 208 -10.32 -16.73 -5.35
CA ALA A 208 -10.26 -15.49 -4.58
C ALA A 208 -9.73 -15.77 -3.19
N GLN A 209 -8.94 -14.83 -2.68
CA GLN A 209 -8.65 -14.72 -1.26
C GLN A 209 -9.93 -14.43 -0.49
N GLU A 210 -10.00 -14.91 0.74
CA GLU A 210 -11.07 -14.53 1.64
C GLU A 210 -11.05 -13.01 1.87
N GLY A 211 -12.24 -12.39 1.90
CA GLY A 211 -12.35 -10.94 2.06
C GLY A 211 -11.93 -10.12 0.83
N LEU A 212 -11.84 -10.71 -0.37
CA LEU A 212 -11.48 -10.00 -1.59
C LEU A 212 -12.36 -8.76 -1.81
N GLY A 213 -11.73 -7.59 -1.92
CA GLY A 213 -12.41 -6.33 -2.24
C GLY A 213 -11.58 -5.11 -1.87
N THR A 214 -11.95 -3.94 -2.41
CA THR A 214 -11.18 -2.70 -2.26
C THR A 214 -10.94 -2.24 -0.83
N PHE A 215 -11.82 -2.64 0.08
CA PHE A 215 -11.76 -2.31 1.49
C PHE A 215 -11.84 -3.56 2.37
N GLY A 216 -11.64 -4.74 1.78
CA GLY A 216 -11.52 -5.99 2.49
C GLY A 216 -10.05 -6.38 2.63
N ASP A 217 -9.78 -7.42 3.43
CA ASP A 217 -8.42 -7.84 3.73
C ASP A 217 -7.80 -8.70 2.61
N GLY A 218 -8.64 -9.18 1.67
CA GLY A 218 -8.21 -10.02 0.56
C GLY A 218 -7.78 -9.20 -0.66
N VAL A 219 -6.60 -9.52 -1.21
CA VAL A 219 -6.04 -8.84 -2.39
C VAL A 219 -5.72 -9.78 -3.55
N VAL A 220 -5.63 -11.09 -3.31
CA VAL A 220 -5.27 -12.07 -4.36
C VAL A 220 -6.50 -12.57 -5.10
N SER A 221 -6.46 -12.49 -6.42
CA SER A 221 -7.45 -13.12 -7.31
C SER A 221 -6.79 -13.89 -8.46
N GLY A 222 -7.47 -14.96 -8.90
CA GLY A 222 -7.02 -15.85 -9.95
C GLY A 222 -8.11 -16.08 -10.99
N TYR A 223 -7.73 -16.10 -12.27
CA TYR A 223 -8.63 -16.17 -13.42
C TYR A 223 -8.16 -17.20 -14.44
N PHE A 224 -9.09 -17.96 -15.02
CA PHE A 224 -8.82 -18.99 -16.02
C PHE A 224 -9.34 -18.56 -17.40
N LEU A 225 -8.42 -18.34 -18.33
CA LEU A 225 -8.70 -18.03 -19.72
C LEU A 225 -8.73 -19.33 -20.53
N ASP A 226 -9.81 -20.08 -20.39
CA ASP A 226 -9.96 -21.43 -20.96
C ASP A 226 -9.76 -21.47 -22.48
N SER A 227 -10.14 -20.41 -23.19
CA SER A 227 -10.00 -20.31 -24.65
C SER A 227 -8.55 -20.32 -25.13
N THR A 228 -7.60 -19.95 -24.27
CA THR A 228 -6.17 -19.82 -24.61
C THR A 228 -5.25 -20.65 -23.72
N SER A 229 -5.81 -21.43 -22.78
CA SER A 229 -5.07 -22.25 -21.81
C SER A 229 -4.10 -21.45 -20.92
N VAL A 230 -4.47 -20.20 -20.64
CA VAL A 230 -3.74 -19.27 -19.77
C VAL A 230 -4.49 -19.13 -18.45
N SER A 231 -3.75 -19.17 -17.35
CA SER A 231 -4.23 -18.78 -16.02
C SER A 231 -3.56 -17.48 -15.60
N VAL A 232 -4.24 -16.68 -14.81
CA VAL A 232 -3.74 -15.39 -14.34
C VAL A 232 -3.82 -15.34 -12.83
N LEU A 233 -2.72 -14.97 -12.18
CA LEU A 233 -2.64 -14.67 -10.76
C LEU A 233 -2.41 -13.15 -10.60
N SER A 234 -3.40 -12.44 -10.10
CA SER A 234 -3.34 -11.00 -9.85
C SER A 234 -2.98 -10.75 -8.39
N ILE A 235 -1.88 -10.05 -8.16
CA ILE A 235 -1.40 -9.63 -6.83
C ILE A 235 -1.13 -8.13 -6.88
N PRO A 236 -2.15 -7.28 -6.64
CA PRO A 236 -1.99 -5.83 -6.67
C PRO A 236 -1.25 -5.29 -5.44
N SER A 237 -1.11 -6.08 -4.36
CA SER A 237 -0.40 -5.67 -3.15
C SER A 237 0.13 -6.89 -2.37
N PHE A 238 1.24 -6.71 -1.66
CA PHE A 238 1.70 -7.61 -0.58
C PHE A 238 1.44 -7.02 0.81
N ASP A 239 0.79 -5.86 0.90
CA ASP A 239 0.47 -5.17 2.15
C ASP A 239 -0.80 -5.78 2.75
N VAL A 240 -0.61 -6.91 3.43
CA VAL A 240 -1.67 -7.72 4.03
C VAL A 240 -1.25 -8.02 5.46
N ASP A 241 -2.16 -7.85 6.41
CA ASP A 241 -1.88 -7.97 7.85
C ASP A 241 -2.88 -8.91 8.53
N GLY A 242 -2.55 -9.36 9.75
CA GLY A 242 -3.42 -10.22 10.57
C GLY A 242 -3.76 -11.55 9.88
N ASP A 243 -4.95 -12.09 10.16
CA ASP A 243 -5.42 -13.39 9.64
C ASP A 243 -5.37 -13.50 8.11
N ALA A 244 -5.39 -12.36 7.40
CA ALA A 244 -5.33 -12.32 5.95
C ALA A 244 -3.95 -12.71 5.37
N VAL A 245 -2.87 -12.65 6.17
CA VAL A 245 -1.54 -13.18 5.80
C VAL A 245 -1.63 -14.68 5.50
N TYR A 246 -2.32 -15.44 6.36
CA TYR A 246 -2.50 -16.87 6.16
C TYR A 246 -3.40 -17.16 4.95
N SER A 247 -4.52 -16.44 4.81
CA SER A 247 -5.44 -16.63 3.68
C SER A 247 -4.78 -16.28 2.33
N PHE A 248 -3.85 -15.32 2.31
CA PHE A 248 -3.01 -15.01 1.15
C PHE A 248 -2.22 -16.25 0.71
N GLN A 249 -1.40 -16.81 1.61
CA GLN A 249 -0.57 -18.00 1.32
C GLN A 249 -1.42 -19.17 0.80
N GLN A 250 -2.55 -19.45 1.44
CA GLN A 250 -3.46 -20.52 1.03
C GLN A 250 -4.09 -20.27 -0.35
N THR A 251 -4.35 -19.00 -0.69
CA THR A 251 -4.91 -18.62 -1.98
C THR A 251 -3.93 -18.86 -3.12
N ILE A 252 -2.63 -18.60 -2.92
CA ILE A 252 -1.59 -18.95 -3.88
C ILE A 252 -1.54 -20.47 -4.10
N THR A 253 -1.56 -21.25 -3.02
CA THR A 253 -1.57 -22.73 -3.10
C THR A 253 -2.81 -23.22 -3.86
N LYS A 254 -3.97 -22.64 -3.57
CA LYS A 254 -5.24 -22.95 -4.24
C LYS A 254 -5.18 -22.62 -5.72
N PHE A 255 -4.65 -21.46 -6.10
CA PHE A 255 -4.45 -21.06 -7.50
C PHE A 255 -3.60 -22.07 -8.27
N ILE A 256 -2.44 -22.44 -7.74
CA ILE A 256 -1.53 -23.41 -8.38
C ILE A 256 -2.22 -24.76 -8.57
N ASN A 257 -2.88 -25.26 -7.52
CA ASN A 257 -3.54 -26.57 -7.56
C ASN A 257 -4.72 -26.59 -8.54
N GLN A 258 -5.55 -25.54 -8.55
CA GLN A 258 -6.71 -25.46 -9.44
C GLN A 258 -6.30 -25.24 -10.90
N THR A 259 -5.27 -24.42 -11.16
CA THR A 259 -4.70 -24.25 -12.51
C THR A 259 -4.26 -25.60 -13.08
N LYS A 260 -3.54 -26.40 -12.28
CA LYS A 260 -3.11 -27.74 -12.69
C LYS A 260 -4.29 -28.70 -12.89
N ALA A 261 -5.29 -28.65 -12.02
CA ALA A 261 -6.49 -29.49 -12.12
C ALA A 261 -7.32 -29.15 -13.36
N ALA A 262 -7.40 -27.88 -13.75
CA ALA A 262 -8.02 -27.40 -14.98
C ALA A 262 -7.21 -27.75 -16.24
N GLY A 263 -5.96 -28.22 -16.09
CA GLY A 263 -5.09 -28.59 -17.21
C GLY A 263 -4.48 -27.41 -17.95
N LEU A 264 -4.59 -26.19 -17.40
CA LEU A 264 -3.99 -24.97 -17.92
C LEU A 264 -2.46 -25.05 -17.80
N LYS A 265 -1.75 -24.55 -18.81
CA LYS A 265 -0.30 -24.75 -18.94
C LYS A 265 0.52 -23.50 -18.68
N LYS A 266 -0.09 -22.34 -18.90
CA LYS A 266 0.58 -21.04 -18.90
C LYS A 266 0.06 -20.16 -17.79
N VAL A 267 0.94 -19.39 -17.18
CA VAL A 267 0.61 -18.51 -16.05
C VAL A 267 1.07 -17.09 -16.37
N VAL A 268 0.16 -16.13 -16.24
CA VAL A 268 0.49 -14.70 -16.15
C VAL A 268 0.41 -14.31 -14.69
N ILE A 269 1.47 -13.73 -14.14
CA ILE A 269 1.45 -13.10 -12.82
C ILE A 269 1.34 -11.60 -13.04
N ASP A 270 0.19 -11.04 -12.70
CA ASP A 270 -0.10 -9.62 -12.84
C ASP A 270 0.23 -8.88 -11.54
N LEU A 271 1.17 -7.94 -11.63
CA LEU A 271 1.69 -7.13 -10.53
C LEU A 271 1.52 -5.62 -10.77
N GLN A 272 0.61 -5.23 -11.68
CA GLN A 272 0.32 -3.82 -11.93
C GLN A 272 -0.03 -3.08 -10.63
N GLN A 273 0.47 -1.85 -10.47
CA GLN A 273 0.23 -0.98 -9.30
C GLN A 273 0.66 -1.54 -7.94
N ASN A 274 1.55 -2.54 -7.91
CA ASN A 274 1.98 -3.18 -6.66
C ASN A 274 3.14 -2.43 -5.97
N TYR A 275 2.84 -1.75 -4.87
CA TYR A 275 3.81 -0.98 -4.08
C TYR A 275 4.65 -1.83 -3.09
N GLY A 276 4.39 -3.13 -3.01
CA GLY A 276 5.04 -4.04 -2.07
C GLY A 276 4.17 -4.33 -0.85
N GLY A 277 4.80 -4.41 0.33
CA GLY A 277 4.20 -4.87 1.58
C GLY A 277 5.08 -5.93 2.25
N GLN A 278 4.49 -7.00 2.78
CA GLN A 278 5.20 -8.03 3.53
C GLN A 278 6.20 -8.83 2.66
N SER A 279 7.49 -8.74 2.96
CA SER A 279 8.55 -9.41 2.17
C SER A 279 8.49 -10.93 2.24
N LEU A 280 8.03 -11.49 3.36
CA LEU A 280 7.88 -12.94 3.50
C LEU A 280 6.78 -13.51 2.59
N LEU A 281 5.72 -12.75 2.29
CA LEU A 281 4.70 -13.18 1.32
C LEU A 281 5.23 -13.25 -0.12
N ALA A 282 6.15 -12.34 -0.49
CA ALA A 282 6.83 -12.39 -1.78
C ALA A 282 7.76 -13.61 -1.88
N ILE A 283 8.55 -13.88 -0.82
CA ILE A 283 9.41 -15.07 -0.74
C ILE A 283 8.56 -16.35 -0.81
N ASP A 284 7.49 -16.42 -0.01
CA ASP A 284 6.56 -17.54 0.01
C ASP A 284 5.94 -17.80 -1.37
N THR A 285 5.42 -16.76 -2.03
CA THR A 285 4.87 -16.86 -3.37
C THR A 285 5.89 -17.45 -4.34
N PHE A 286 7.15 -16.97 -4.33
CA PHE A 286 8.21 -17.55 -5.16
C PHE A 286 8.47 -19.01 -4.82
N LYS A 287 8.57 -19.36 -3.54
CA LYS A 287 8.81 -20.74 -3.10
C LYS A 287 7.68 -21.69 -3.48
N GLN A 288 6.42 -21.24 -3.53
CA GLN A 288 5.30 -22.07 -3.99
C GLN A 288 5.40 -22.39 -5.49
N PHE A 289 5.92 -21.48 -6.31
CA PHE A 289 6.20 -21.72 -7.73
C PHE A 289 7.53 -22.44 -7.99
N PHE A 290 8.55 -22.21 -7.17
CA PHE A 290 9.88 -22.78 -7.37
C PHE A 290 10.43 -23.39 -6.06
N PRO A 291 9.81 -24.47 -5.54
CA PRO A 291 10.17 -25.04 -4.23
C PRO A 291 11.60 -25.57 -4.18
N ASN A 292 12.17 -25.92 -5.32
CA ASN A 292 13.52 -26.44 -5.49
C ASN A 292 14.61 -25.35 -5.60
N ILE A 293 14.23 -24.06 -5.57
CA ILE A 293 15.17 -22.94 -5.57
C ILE A 293 15.16 -22.29 -4.19
N ASP A 294 16.33 -22.07 -3.61
CA ASP A 294 16.48 -21.30 -2.37
C ASP A 294 16.81 -19.84 -2.74
N PRO A 295 15.87 -18.90 -2.60
CA PRO A 295 16.06 -17.52 -3.03
C PRO A 295 17.19 -16.84 -2.28
N PHE A 296 18.08 -16.14 -2.99
CA PHE A 296 19.27 -15.53 -2.38
C PHE A 296 18.88 -14.43 -1.38
N ALA A 297 18.05 -13.46 -1.80
CA ALA A 297 17.55 -12.36 -0.97
C ALA A 297 18.64 -11.61 -0.16
N GLY A 298 19.90 -11.62 -0.64
CA GLY A 298 21.03 -11.09 0.11
C GLY A 298 20.99 -9.57 0.24
N SER A 299 21.33 -9.07 1.41
CA SER A 299 21.33 -7.63 1.69
C SER A 299 22.50 -7.23 2.58
N ARG A 300 22.85 -5.93 2.58
CA ARG A 300 23.92 -5.36 3.40
C ARG A 300 23.58 -3.93 3.79
N MET A 301 24.19 -3.43 4.86
CA MET A 301 24.09 -2.02 5.25
C MET A 301 25.45 -1.33 5.17
N ARG A 302 25.42 0.01 5.15
CA ARG A 302 26.64 0.81 5.29
C ARG A 302 27.20 0.65 6.71
N ALA A 303 28.48 0.32 6.82
CA ALA A 303 29.18 0.12 8.08
C ALA A 303 29.84 1.44 8.54
N HIS A 304 29.23 2.08 9.55
CA HIS A 304 29.73 3.32 10.15
C HIS A 304 29.65 3.28 11.68
N ALA A 305 30.29 4.24 12.37
CA ALA A 305 30.41 4.22 13.83
C ALA A 305 29.07 4.18 14.58
N ALA A 306 28.06 4.93 14.15
CA ALA A 306 26.73 4.86 14.78
C ALA A 306 26.03 3.51 14.59
N ALA A 307 26.11 2.89 13.41
CA ALA A 307 25.63 1.54 13.17
C ALA A 307 26.38 0.53 14.06
N ASP A 308 27.69 0.71 14.25
CA ASP A 308 28.50 -0.15 15.11
C ASP A 308 28.07 -0.07 16.59
N VAL A 309 27.76 1.12 17.10
CA VAL A 309 27.28 1.32 18.47
C VAL A 309 25.89 0.69 18.67
N LEU A 310 24.95 0.92 17.74
CA LEU A 310 23.62 0.32 17.78
C LEU A 310 23.72 -1.21 17.75
N GLY A 311 24.37 -1.76 16.72
CA GLY A 311 24.44 -3.20 16.49
C GLY A 311 25.20 -3.97 17.58
N LYS A 312 26.33 -3.45 18.07
CA LYS A 312 27.03 -4.08 19.21
C LYS A 312 26.15 -4.13 20.45
N THR A 313 25.38 -3.08 20.70
CA THR A 313 24.53 -2.99 21.89
C THR A 313 23.34 -3.94 21.79
N PHE A 314 22.57 -3.87 20.69
CA PHE A 314 21.39 -4.70 20.47
C PHE A 314 21.73 -6.19 20.34
N THR A 315 22.72 -6.56 19.53
CA THR A 315 23.11 -7.97 19.38
C THR A 315 23.62 -8.54 20.71
N SER A 316 24.43 -7.79 21.49
CA SER A 316 24.89 -8.28 22.78
C SER A 316 23.76 -8.39 23.81
N TYR A 317 22.79 -7.48 23.77
CA TYR A 317 21.61 -7.54 24.63
C TYR A 317 20.78 -8.78 24.28
N TRP A 318 20.46 -8.97 23.00
CA TRP A 318 19.78 -10.16 22.49
C TRP A 318 20.45 -11.47 22.94
N ASP A 319 21.77 -11.59 22.75
CA ASP A 319 22.54 -12.79 23.11
C ASP A 319 22.56 -13.04 24.63
N SER A 320 22.24 -12.04 25.45
CA SER A 320 22.17 -12.15 26.91
C SER A 320 20.81 -12.63 27.44
N LEU A 321 19.76 -12.54 26.61
CA LEU A 321 18.41 -12.95 26.96
C LEU A 321 18.27 -14.48 26.97
N ALA A 322 17.38 -14.99 27.82
CA ALA A 322 17.00 -16.39 27.78
C ALA A 322 16.27 -16.72 26.46
N GLU A 323 16.30 -17.98 26.02
CA GLU A 323 15.64 -18.39 24.76
C GLU A 323 14.12 -18.23 24.80
N ASP A 324 13.51 -18.31 25.99
CA ASP A 324 12.08 -18.14 26.23
C ASP A 324 11.69 -16.72 26.67
N ASP A 325 12.61 -15.76 26.57
CA ASP A 325 12.34 -14.36 26.92
C ASP A 325 11.44 -13.71 25.85
N GLU A 326 10.30 -13.15 26.26
CA GLU A 326 9.35 -12.48 25.37
C GLU A 326 9.99 -11.28 24.63
N THR A 327 11.04 -10.68 25.18
CA THR A 327 11.80 -9.59 24.52
C THR A 327 12.46 -10.07 23.23
N LYS A 328 12.81 -11.38 23.12
CA LYS A 328 13.32 -11.93 21.86
C LYS A 328 12.27 -11.88 20.75
N TYR A 329 10.98 -12.00 21.07
CA TYR A 329 9.95 -11.87 20.04
C TYR A 329 9.88 -10.43 19.49
N ALA A 330 9.99 -9.42 20.37
CA ALA A 330 9.98 -8.01 19.99
C ALA A 330 11.23 -7.60 19.18
N LEU A 331 12.38 -8.22 19.46
CA LEU A 331 13.66 -7.88 18.82
C LEU A 331 14.01 -8.74 17.59
N ALA A 332 13.30 -9.84 17.34
CA ALA A 332 13.67 -10.78 16.27
C ALA A 332 13.67 -10.17 14.87
N THR A 333 12.91 -9.10 14.64
CA THR A 333 12.89 -8.36 13.36
C THR A 333 13.66 -7.04 13.43
N ASP A 334 14.32 -6.75 14.54
CA ASP A 334 15.18 -5.57 14.66
C ASP A 334 16.44 -5.72 13.80
N GLU A 335 16.79 -4.65 13.10
CA GLU A 335 17.89 -4.63 12.13
C GLU A 335 19.28 -4.61 12.79
N TRP A 336 19.34 -4.38 14.11
CA TRP A 336 20.56 -4.34 14.91
C TRP A 336 20.82 -5.66 15.68
N VAL A 337 19.95 -6.65 15.49
CA VAL A 337 20.12 -8.04 15.95
C VAL A 337 20.51 -8.93 14.76
N ILE A 338 21.67 -9.60 14.87
CA ILE A 338 22.24 -10.33 13.72
C ILE A 338 22.49 -11.82 13.98
N THR A 339 22.59 -12.27 15.22
CA THR A 339 22.91 -13.67 15.55
C THR A 339 21.78 -14.64 15.23
N ASP A 340 20.59 -14.14 14.91
CA ASP A 340 19.46 -14.88 14.36
C ASP A 340 19.37 -14.81 12.82
N ARG A 341 20.22 -14.02 12.14
CA ARG A 341 20.33 -13.90 10.68
C ARG A 341 21.39 -14.83 10.11
N ILE A 342 21.25 -15.19 8.83
CA ILE A 342 22.18 -16.06 8.11
C ILE A 342 23.25 -15.22 7.41
N ASN A 343 24.52 -15.58 7.60
CA ASN A 343 25.63 -15.11 6.78
C ASN A 343 25.58 -15.77 5.40
N ALA A 344 25.43 -14.97 4.35
CA ALA A 344 25.25 -15.46 2.98
C ALA A 344 26.47 -16.24 2.43
N ASP A 345 27.67 -15.98 2.95
CA ASP A 345 28.91 -16.64 2.49
C ASP A 345 29.10 -18.02 3.14
N THR A 346 28.71 -18.17 4.41
CA THR A 346 28.90 -19.41 5.17
C THR A 346 27.64 -20.28 5.22
N ASN A 347 26.48 -19.68 4.90
CA ASN A 347 25.15 -20.27 5.04
C ASN A 347 24.89 -20.81 6.45
N ARG A 348 25.37 -20.08 7.46
CA ARG A 348 25.17 -20.32 8.89
C ARG A 348 24.79 -19.01 9.55
N ASN A 349 24.20 -19.07 10.73
CA ASN A 349 23.95 -17.87 11.50
C ASN A 349 25.24 -17.10 11.78
N PHE A 350 25.16 -15.76 11.82
CA PHE A 350 26.26 -14.95 12.31
C PHE A 350 26.56 -15.30 13.77
N THR A 351 27.85 -15.28 14.12
CA THR A 351 28.29 -15.61 15.48
C THR A 351 28.32 -14.40 16.41
N ASN A 352 28.40 -13.19 15.87
CA ASN A 352 28.38 -11.91 16.59
C ASN A 352 28.30 -10.74 15.61
N TRP A 353 28.04 -9.53 16.13
CA TRP A 353 28.02 -8.29 15.34
C TRP A 353 29.34 -8.02 14.59
N GLY A 354 30.49 -8.32 15.18
CA GLY A 354 31.79 -8.07 14.54
C GLY A 354 31.99 -8.88 13.26
N GLU A 355 31.46 -10.10 13.20
CA GLU A 355 31.43 -10.89 11.96
C GLU A 355 30.58 -10.20 10.90
N PHE A 356 29.39 -9.71 11.26
CA PHE A 356 28.53 -9.01 10.31
C PHE A 356 29.09 -7.67 9.87
N PHE A 357 29.68 -6.88 10.77
CA PHE A 357 30.18 -5.54 10.48
C PHE A 357 31.27 -5.52 9.40
N GLY A 358 31.95 -6.64 9.17
CA GLY A 358 32.94 -6.81 8.11
C GLY A 358 34.39 -6.65 8.61
N PRO A 359 35.34 -6.41 7.70
CA PRO A 359 35.29 -5.23 6.82
C PRO A 359 35.04 -5.56 5.34
N ASN A 360 34.12 -4.81 4.68
CA ASN A 360 34.01 -4.79 3.22
C ASN A 360 34.09 -3.37 2.69
N LEU A 361 34.96 -3.11 1.72
CA LEU A 361 35.15 -1.79 1.11
C LEU A 361 34.66 -1.83 -0.34
N TYR A 362 33.62 -1.06 -0.65
CA TYR A 362 33.09 -0.93 -2.01
C TYR A 362 32.99 0.55 -2.37
N ASN A 363 33.54 0.94 -3.52
CA ASN A 363 33.49 2.32 -4.03
C ASN A 363 33.92 3.41 -3.02
N GLY A 364 34.84 3.09 -2.10
CA GLY A 364 35.36 4.01 -1.10
C GLY A 364 34.53 4.13 0.18
N ASP A 365 33.48 3.32 0.36
CA ASP A 365 32.68 3.27 1.58
C ASP A 365 32.69 1.85 2.19
N ASN A 366 32.46 1.77 3.50
CA ASN A 366 32.47 0.50 4.22
C ASN A 366 31.06 -0.09 4.29
N PHE A 367 30.95 -1.40 4.15
CA PHE A 367 29.71 -2.15 4.20
C PHE A 367 29.88 -3.41 5.05
N THR A 368 28.75 -3.86 5.62
CA THR A 368 28.66 -5.13 6.34
C THR A 368 28.81 -6.31 5.39
N ASN A 369 29.07 -7.49 5.95
CA ASN A 369 28.86 -8.77 5.27
C ASN A 369 27.39 -8.91 4.88
N ILE A 370 27.14 -9.78 3.91
CA ILE A 370 25.79 -9.98 3.36
C ILE A 370 24.99 -10.89 4.28
N GLU A 371 23.83 -10.42 4.72
CA GLU A 371 22.87 -11.19 5.50
C GLU A 371 21.72 -11.73 4.64
N ARG A 372 21.07 -12.78 5.15
CA ARG A 372 19.81 -13.34 4.67
C ARG A 372 18.89 -13.61 5.86
N TYR A 373 17.58 -13.57 5.63
CA TYR A 373 16.59 -14.04 6.60
C TYR A 373 16.80 -15.53 6.91
N ASN A 374 16.65 -15.90 8.18
CA ASN A 374 16.60 -17.30 8.60
C ASN A 374 15.15 -17.79 8.59
N LEU A 375 14.67 -18.20 7.41
CA LEU A 375 13.29 -18.62 7.15
C LEU A 375 12.94 -20.00 7.77
N SER A 376 13.90 -20.66 8.41
CA SER A 376 13.65 -21.84 9.25
C SER A 376 13.31 -21.47 10.70
N SER A 377 13.37 -20.18 11.07
CA SER A 377 13.04 -19.69 12.41
C SER A 377 11.57 -19.27 12.49
N ALA A 378 10.79 -19.99 13.29
CA ALA A 378 9.38 -19.66 13.54
C ALA A 378 9.19 -18.26 14.15
N ILE A 379 10.16 -17.77 14.94
CA ILE A 379 10.11 -16.42 15.52
C ILE A 379 10.26 -15.37 14.42
N ILE A 380 11.16 -15.58 13.46
CA ILE A 380 11.36 -14.65 12.34
C ILE A 380 10.13 -14.65 11.43
N ASP A 381 9.55 -15.81 11.15
CA ASP A 381 8.34 -15.91 10.33
C ASP A 381 7.17 -15.16 11.00
N ALA A 382 6.91 -15.40 12.29
CA ALA A 382 5.82 -14.76 13.04
C ALA A 382 6.01 -13.25 13.19
N SER A 383 7.17 -12.81 13.73
CA SER A 383 7.47 -11.39 13.91
C SER A 383 7.58 -10.65 12.57
N GLY A 384 8.03 -11.32 11.52
CA GLY A 384 8.19 -10.76 10.17
C GLY A 384 6.88 -10.48 9.44
N THR A 385 5.78 -11.10 9.85
CA THR A 385 4.42 -10.82 9.34
C THR A 385 3.53 -10.11 10.36
N GLY A 386 4.07 -9.72 11.52
CA GLY A 386 3.29 -9.07 12.59
C GLY A 386 2.24 -9.98 13.23
N LEU A 387 2.43 -11.30 13.21
CA LEU A 387 1.54 -12.29 13.80
C LEU A 387 2.09 -12.80 15.13
N ASP A 388 1.24 -12.98 16.15
CA ASP A 388 1.62 -13.65 17.39
C ASP A 388 1.97 -15.12 17.11
N ILE A 389 3.02 -15.65 17.75
CA ILE A 389 3.41 -17.06 17.63
C ILE A 389 2.30 -18.04 18.04
N ASN A 390 1.34 -17.57 18.83
CA ASN A 390 0.21 -18.35 19.33
C ASN A 390 -1.04 -18.31 18.43
N ASP A 391 -1.13 -17.33 17.52
CA ASP A 391 -2.24 -17.16 16.58
C ASP A 391 -1.79 -17.63 15.17
N ASP A 392 -2.21 -18.84 14.79
CA ASP A 392 -1.99 -19.53 13.50
C ASP A 392 -0.65 -19.22 12.77
N PRO A 393 0.37 -20.10 12.85
CA PRO A 393 1.71 -19.76 12.41
C PRO A 393 1.78 -19.72 10.88
N PHE A 394 1.79 -18.51 10.31
CA PHE A 394 2.40 -18.31 9.00
C PHE A 394 3.84 -18.82 9.07
N ALA A 395 4.22 -19.62 8.08
CA ALA A 395 5.59 -20.01 7.86
C ALA A 395 5.86 -20.10 6.37
N VAL A 396 7.03 -19.64 5.95
CA VAL A 396 7.37 -19.56 4.53
C VAL A 396 7.45 -20.97 3.92
N TYR A 397 6.73 -21.19 2.83
CA TYR A 397 6.71 -22.48 2.15
C TYR A 397 8.11 -22.95 1.73
N GLY A 398 8.41 -24.22 1.95
CA GLY A 398 9.70 -24.82 1.64
C GLY A 398 10.72 -24.80 2.78
N TYR A 399 10.39 -24.24 3.95
CA TYR A 399 11.23 -24.21 5.14
C TYR A 399 10.62 -25.00 6.31
N ASP A 400 11.28 -25.03 7.47
CA ASP A 400 11.08 -26.02 8.54
C ASP A 400 9.62 -26.18 8.99
N ALA A 401 8.92 -25.08 9.29
CA ALA A 401 7.54 -25.11 9.78
C ALA A 401 6.50 -25.33 8.65
N ASN A 402 6.89 -25.15 7.38
CA ASN A 402 6.03 -25.36 6.22
C ASN A 402 6.81 -26.05 5.08
N PRO A 403 7.25 -27.32 5.25
CA PRO A 403 8.20 -27.94 4.35
C PRO A 403 7.53 -28.30 3.02
N ALA A 404 8.25 -28.06 1.92
CA ALA A 404 7.83 -28.57 0.62
C ALA A 404 7.92 -30.11 0.62
N PRO A 405 7.02 -30.81 -0.11
CA PRO A 405 7.11 -32.25 -0.28
C PRO A 405 8.48 -32.70 -0.80
N SER A 406 8.96 -33.85 -0.33
CA SER A 406 10.25 -34.39 -0.79
C SER A 406 10.28 -34.57 -2.31
N GLY A 407 11.28 -33.96 -2.97
CA GLY A 407 11.39 -33.95 -4.42
C GLY A 407 10.38 -33.06 -5.14
N ALA A 408 9.78 -32.08 -4.43
CA ALA A 408 8.91 -31.07 -5.04
C ALA A 408 9.61 -30.41 -6.24
N ARG A 409 8.84 -30.28 -7.32
CA ARG A 409 9.26 -29.66 -8.57
C ARG A 409 8.39 -28.42 -8.81
N PRO A 410 8.87 -27.44 -9.57
CA PRO A 410 8.04 -26.34 -10.02
C PRO A 410 6.72 -26.87 -10.63
N PRO A 411 5.56 -26.28 -10.29
CA PRO A 411 4.28 -26.68 -10.84
C PRO A 411 4.17 -26.35 -12.33
N PHE A 412 4.93 -25.35 -12.80
CA PHE A 412 5.03 -24.91 -14.19
C PHE A 412 6.51 -24.71 -14.54
N ALA A 413 6.85 -24.80 -15.84
CA ALA A 413 8.18 -24.44 -16.31
C ALA A 413 8.31 -22.91 -16.31
N ALA A 414 9.53 -22.38 -16.12
CA ALA A 414 9.75 -20.93 -16.06
C ALA A 414 9.37 -20.24 -17.37
N GLU A 415 9.57 -20.89 -18.51
CA GLU A 415 9.18 -20.43 -19.84
C GLU A 415 7.66 -20.35 -20.08
N ASP A 416 6.88 -21.06 -19.26
CA ASP A 416 5.41 -21.05 -19.28
C ASP A 416 4.82 -20.03 -18.28
N ILE A 417 5.67 -19.26 -17.60
CA ILE A 417 5.27 -18.16 -16.72
C ILE A 417 5.75 -16.84 -17.33
N ILE A 418 4.90 -15.81 -17.27
CA ILE A 418 5.33 -14.43 -17.48
C ILE A 418 4.85 -13.55 -16.32
N ILE A 419 5.58 -12.47 -16.06
CA ILE A 419 5.12 -11.38 -15.19
C ILE A 419 4.67 -10.21 -16.05
N LEU A 420 3.49 -9.67 -15.75
CA LEU A 420 3.01 -8.40 -16.27
C LEU A 420 3.16 -7.32 -15.19
N SER A 421 3.75 -6.18 -15.55
CA SER A 421 3.88 -5.03 -14.65
C SER A 421 3.76 -3.72 -15.44
N ASP A 422 3.35 -2.65 -14.77
CA ASP A 422 3.32 -1.29 -15.28
C ASP A 422 4.55 -0.47 -14.84
N GLY A 423 5.61 -1.13 -14.39
CA GLY A 423 6.86 -0.48 -14.00
C GLY A 423 6.92 -0.05 -12.54
N ILE A 424 5.80 -0.04 -11.82
CA ILE A 424 5.71 0.54 -10.46
C ILE A 424 6.35 -0.36 -9.40
N CYS A 425 6.42 -1.67 -9.66
CA CYS A 425 6.79 -2.66 -8.65
C CYS A 425 7.90 -2.22 -7.71
N HIS A 426 7.52 -2.12 -6.43
CA HIS A 426 8.29 -1.51 -5.35
C HIS A 426 8.41 -2.51 -4.18
N SER A 427 9.50 -2.40 -3.41
CA SER A 427 9.74 -3.20 -2.21
C SER A 427 9.54 -4.70 -2.47
N SER A 428 8.67 -5.37 -1.72
CA SER A 428 8.38 -6.80 -1.85
C SER A 428 7.91 -7.23 -3.26
N CYS A 429 7.26 -6.35 -4.05
CA CYS A 429 7.00 -6.70 -5.46
C CYS A 429 8.30 -6.79 -6.26
N ALA A 430 9.20 -5.82 -6.09
CA ALA A 430 10.49 -5.84 -6.78
C ALA A 430 11.34 -7.04 -6.35
N LEU A 431 11.25 -7.44 -5.08
CA LEU A 431 11.86 -8.67 -4.54
C LEU A 431 11.34 -9.92 -5.25
N LEU A 432 10.02 -10.06 -5.40
CA LEU A 432 9.41 -11.16 -6.14
C LEU A 432 9.91 -11.19 -7.59
N MET A 433 9.89 -10.05 -8.28
CA MET A 433 10.35 -9.94 -9.66
C MET A 433 11.82 -10.36 -9.78
N GLU A 434 12.68 -9.95 -8.84
CA GLU A 434 14.08 -10.33 -8.81
C GLU A 434 14.24 -11.86 -8.73
N PHE A 435 13.49 -12.55 -7.86
CA PHE A 435 13.55 -14.01 -7.75
C PHE A 435 13.06 -14.72 -9.01
N PHE A 436 11.86 -14.37 -9.48
CA PHE A 436 11.27 -14.99 -10.67
C PHE A 436 12.18 -14.79 -11.89
N ARG A 437 12.73 -13.58 -12.05
CA ARG A 437 13.60 -13.24 -13.18
C ARG A 437 14.98 -13.87 -13.09
N HIS A 438 15.72 -13.58 -12.02
CA HIS A 438 17.16 -13.88 -11.94
C HIS A 438 17.44 -15.27 -11.41
N GLU A 439 16.54 -15.84 -10.62
CA GLU A 439 16.73 -17.16 -10.04
C GLU A 439 15.98 -18.26 -10.78
N ALA A 440 14.80 -17.96 -11.33
CA ALA A 440 14.01 -18.91 -12.11
C ALA A 440 14.05 -18.70 -13.64
N GLY A 441 14.40 -17.50 -14.13
CA GLY A 441 14.44 -17.21 -15.57
C GLY A 441 13.10 -16.85 -16.21
N VAL A 442 12.12 -16.42 -15.41
CA VAL A 442 10.79 -16.00 -15.87
C VAL A 442 10.86 -14.69 -16.64
N LYS A 443 10.11 -14.61 -17.74
CA LYS A 443 10.07 -13.43 -18.60
C LYS A 443 9.13 -12.35 -18.06
N VAL A 444 9.44 -11.09 -18.36
CA VAL A 444 8.70 -9.93 -17.87
C VAL A 444 8.21 -9.07 -19.04
N VAL A 445 6.94 -8.67 -18.97
CA VAL A 445 6.30 -7.71 -19.88
C VAL A 445 6.00 -6.44 -19.09
N ALA A 446 6.49 -5.30 -19.58
CA ALA A 446 6.12 -3.98 -19.06
C ALA A 446 5.02 -3.36 -19.93
N VAL A 447 3.97 -2.79 -19.33
CA VAL A 447 2.88 -2.12 -20.06
C VAL A 447 2.88 -0.61 -19.82
N GLY A 448 2.65 0.17 -20.89
CA GLY A 448 2.50 1.61 -20.83
C GLY A 448 3.83 2.37 -20.96
N GLY A 449 4.06 3.33 -20.07
CA GLY A 449 5.16 4.26 -20.08
C GLY A 449 4.93 5.49 -20.96
N THR A 450 5.86 6.45 -20.90
CA THR A 450 5.81 7.68 -21.70
C THR A 450 5.63 7.39 -23.21
N PRO A 451 5.05 8.32 -24.00
CA PRO A 451 4.80 8.15 -25.43
C PRO A 451 6.07 8.15 -26.30
N THR A 452 6.94 7.16 -26.10
CA THR A 452 8.18 6.94 -26.83
C THR A 452 8.40 5.44 -27.05
N ALA A 453 9.09 5.09 -28.12
CA ALA A 453 9.62 3.74 -28.34
C ALA A 453 10.73 3.42 -27.32
N GLY A 454 11.23 2.17 -27.33
CA GLY A 454 12.34 1.74 -26.48
C GLY A 454 11.94 0.88 -25.27
N PRO A 455 12.93 0.40 -24.50
CA PRO A 455 12.71 -0.47 -23.36
C PRO A 455 12.03 0.25 -22.20
N MET A 456 11.54 -0.52 -21.23
CA MET A 456 11.01 -0.03 -19.96
C MET A 456 11.44 -0.97 -18.85
N GLN A 457 11.82 -0.41 -17.72
CA GLN A 457 12.13 -1.15 -16.50
C GLN A 457 10.85 -1.56 -15.80
N ALA A 458 10.78 -2.83 -15.41
CA ALA A 458 9.59 -3.41 -14.82
C ALA A 458 9.50 -3.20 -13.28
N PRO A 459 10.60 -3.32 -12.50
CA PRO A 459 10.63 -2.84 -11.12
C PRO A 459 11.35 -1.48 -11.04
N SER A 460 10.62 -0.38 -11.19
CA SER A 460 11.19 0.97 -11.04
C SER A 460 10.95 1.60 -9.67
N GLY A 461 10.24 0.93 -8.77
CA GLY A 461 10.14 1.33 -7.38
C GLY A 461 11.46 1.16 -6.60
N SER A 462 11.37 1.19 -5.28
CA SER A 462 12.48 0.83 -4.41
C SER A 462 12.81 -0.65 -4.58
N ARG A 463 14.09 -0.94 -4.80
CA ARG A 463 14.70 -2.27 -4.83
C ARG A 463 15.71 -2.42 -3.69
N GLY A 464 15.48 -1.67 -2.60
CA GLY A 464 16.15 -1.86 -1.32
C GLY A 464 15.61 -3.06 -0.56
N ALA A 465 16.36 -3.52 0.44
CA ALA A 465 15.96 -4.65 1.27
C ALA A 465 15.16 -4.20 2.51
N ARG A 466 15.34 -2.96 2.99
CA ARG A 466 14.68 -2.50 4.22
C ARG A 466 14.49 -0.99 4.28
N GLY A 467 13.24 -0.55 4.30
CA GLY A 467 12.86 0.77 4.82
C GLY A 467 12.98 0.82 6.34
N TYR A 468 13.44 1.94 6.86
CA TYR A 468 13.73 2.18 8.27
C TYR A 468 13.35 3.62 8.62
N ASP A 469 12.21 3.74 9.29
CA ASP A 469 11.63 5.02 9.64
C ASP A 469 12.31 5.67 10.84
N THR A 470 12.15 6.99 10.94
CA THR A 470 12.77 7.76 12.02
C THR A 470 12.21 7.50 13.41
N PHE A 471 10.98 6.98 13.56
CA PHE A 471 10.46 6.62 14.88
C PHE A 471 11.17 5.39 15.42
N THR A 472 11.34 4.38 14.56
CA THR A 472 12.11 3.17 14.89
C THR A 472 13.57 3.51 15.17
N LEU A 473 14.17 4.39 14.37
CA LEU A 473 15.53 4.89 14.63
C LEU A 473 15.66 5.57 15.99
N ASP A 474 14.74 6.48 16.33
CA ASP A 474 14.78 7.22 17.59
C ASP A 474 14.57 6.28 18.79
N ALA A 475 13.63 5.33 18.69
CA ALA A 475 13.42 4.31 19.71
C ALA A 475 14.68 3.45 19.92
N ASN A 476 15.34 3.03 18.83
CA ASN A 476 16.56 2.25 18.93
C ASN A 476 17.73 3.05 19.49
N ILE A 477 17.82 4.34 19.19
CA ILE A 477 18.78 5.26 19.83
C ILE A 477 18.52 5.34 21.33
N GLU A 478 17.27 5.56 21.74
CA GLU A 478 16.90 5.69 23.16
C GLU A 478 17.21 4.41 23.94
N ILE A 479 16.77 3.25 23.44
CA ILE A 479 17.04 1.94 24.06
C ILE A 479 18.55 1.70 24.15
N THR A 480 19.32 1.99 23.09
CA THR A 480 20.78 1.84 23.10
C THR A 480 21.42 2.71 24.17
N GLN A 481 21.03 3.97 24.26
CA GLN A 481 21.55 4.88 25.29
C GLN A 481 21.23 4.36 26.70
N GLN A 482 19.99 3.91 26.96
CA GLN A 482 19.60 3.34 28.25
C GLN A 482 20.43 2.11 28.62
N LEU A 483 20.62 1.17 27.68
CA LEU A 483 21.44 -0.03 27.89
C LEU A 483 22.90 0.33 28.19
N LEU A 484 23.49 1.26 27.43
CA LEU A 484 24.85 1.71 27.65
C LEU A 484 25.02 2.47 28.97
N GLN A 485 24.04 3.26 29.39
CA GLN A 485 24.03 3.94 30.70
C GLN A 485 23.99 2.94 31.85
N ASN A 486 23.14 1.92 31.77
CA ASN A 486 23.05 0.85 32.76
C ASN A 486 24.38 0.08 32.90
N GLN A 487 25.14 -0.02 31.81
CA GLN A 487 26.48 -0.63 31.79
C GLN A 487 27.61 0.34 32.16
N SER A 488 27.30 1.60 32.49
CA SER A 488 28.30 2.66 32.73
C SER A 488 29.29 2.84 31.56
N SER A 489 28.83 2.61 30.33
CA SER A 489 29.66 2.75 29.12
C SER A 489 29.94 4.24 28.81
N PRO A 490 31.16 4.61 28.39
CA PRO A 490 31.46 5.98 27.95
C PRO A 490 30.71 6.38 26.68
N ASP A 491 30.23 5.41 25.89
CA ASP A 491 29.52 5.64 24.63
C ASP A 491 28.01 5.95 24.83
N ALA A 492 27.55 6.00 26.08
CA ALA A 492 26.15 6.27 26.45
C ALA A 492 25.58 7.59 25.89
N THR A 493 26.44 8.52 25.47
CA THR A 493 26.06 9.82 24.88
C THR A 493 26.55 9.99 23.44
N PHE A 494 27.07 8.93 22.82
CA PHE A 494 27.60 8.97 21.45
C PHE A 494 26.50 9.20 20.42
N LEU A 495 25.37 8.50 20.56
CA LEU A 495 24.24 8.64 19.64
C LEU A 495 23.48 9.94 19.94
N PRO A 496 23.12 10.72 18.91
CA PRO A 496 22.43 11.98 19.09
C PRO A 496 20.95 11.83 19.44
N ASN A 497 20.40 12.70 20.29
CA ASN A 497 18.95 12.91 20.31
C ASN A 497 18.56 13.75 19.08
N ARG A 498 18.00 13.10 18.06
CA ARG A 498 17.66 13.72 16.79
C ARG A 498 16.66 14.87 16.94
N THR A 499 15.69 14.73 17.84
CA THR A 499 14.63 15.73 18.09
C THR A 499 15.18 17.03 18.67
N GLU A 500 16.24 16.95 19.47
CA GLU A 500 16.89 18.13 20.05
C GLU A 500 17.97 18.73 19.14
N GLN A 501 18.57 17.92 18.26
CA GLN A 501 19.69 18.36 17.40
C GLN A 501 19.25 19.04 16.10
N LEU A 502 18.05 18.74 15.60
CA LEU A 502 17.56 19.32 14.37
C LEU A 502 16.84 20.64 14.64
N SER A 503 17.17 21.68 13.87
CA SER A 503 16.43 22.96 13.90
C SER A 503 15.08 22.89 13.18
N VAL A 504 14.76 21.75 12.57
CA VAL A 504 13.50 21.48 11.88
C VAL A 504 12.87 20.26 12.56
N PHE A 505 11.61 20.40 12.96
CA PHE A 505 10.84 19.27 13.46
C PHE A 505 10.51 18.33 12.30
N VAL A 506 11.05 17.12 12.33
CA VAL A 506 10.82 16.09 11.32
C VAL A 506 9.74 15.15 11.85
N TYR A 507 8.51 15.33 11.35
CA TYR A 507 7.37 14.51 11.74
C TYR A 507 7.49 13.05 11.29
N TYR A 508 8.01 12.82 10.08
CA TYR A 508 8.26 11.48 9.55
C TYR A 508 9.35 11.56 8.47
N ALA A 509 10.26 10.61 8.50
CA ALA A 509 11.12 10.28 7.37
C ALA A 509 11.40 8.78 7.37
N ASP A 510 11.73 8.26 6.19
CA ASP A 510 12.07 6.86 5.98
C ASP A 510 13.37 6.78 5.18
N ILE A 511 14.18 5.79 5.50
CA ILE A 511 15.52 5.56 4.96
C ILE A 511 15.57 4.12 4.46
N ASN A 512 16.04 3.92 3.23
CA ASN A 512 16.45 2.58 2.82
C ASN A 512 17.76 2.21 3.54
N LEU A 513 17.64 1.48 4.66
CA LEU A 513 18.75 1.13 5.55
C LEU A 513 19.66 0.05 4.95
N ARG A 514 19.06 -0.93 4.25
CA ARG A 514 19.78 -2.05 3.64
C ARG A 514 19.66 -2.04 2.12
N ASP A 515 20.81 -2.12 1.47
CA ASP A 515 20.91 -2.43 0.06
C ASP A 515 20.54 -3.89 -0.16
N GLN A 516 19.72 -4.17 -1.16
CA GLN A 516 19.62 -5.51 -1.72
C GLN A 516 20.68 -5.71 -2.80
N VAL A 517 21.36 -6.86 -2.80
CA VAL A 517 22.45 -7.16 -3.73
C VAL A 517 22.30 -8.57 -4.32
N ARG A 518 22.74 -8.76 -5.57
CA ARG A 518 22.89 -10.09 -6.17
C ARG A 518 24.13 -10.79 -5.60
N LYS A 519 24.13 -12.13 -5.69
CA LYS A 519 25.29 -12.93 -5.33
C LYS A 519 26.52 -12.51 -6.15
N ASN A 520 27.61 -12.21 -5.45
CA ASN A 520 28.87 -11.73 -6.04
C ASN A 520 28.76 -10.39 -6.80
N ALA A 521 27.75 -9.56 -6.53
CA ALA A 521 27.60 -8.24 -7.13
C ALA A 521 27.88 -7.13 -6.10
N GLU A 522 28.54 -6.06 -6.55
CA GLU A 522 28.83 -4.91 -5.70
C GLU A 522 27.81 -3.78 -5.85
N ILE A 523 27.05 -3.76 -6.95
CA ILE A 523 26.07 -2.71 -7.22
C ILE A 523 24.74 -3.09 -6.55
N PRO A 524 24.21 -2.25 -5.64
CA PRO A 524 22.86 -2.43 -5.11
C PRO A 524 21.80 -2.43 -6.21
N LEU A 525 20.76 -3.24 -6.04
CA LEU A 525 19.66 -3.36 -7.00
C LEU A 525 18.95 -2.02 -7.24
N GLN A 526 18.93 -1.12 -6.26
CA GLN A 526 18.40 0.25 -6.38
C GLN A 526 19.06 1.06 -7.50
N PHE A 527 20.30 0.74 -7.87
CA PHE A 527 21.06 1.46 -8.91
C PHE A 527 21.25 0.63 -10.18
N ALA A 528 20.74 -0.60 -10.21
CA ALA A 528 20.80 -1.45 -11.39
C ALA A 528 19.53 -1.26 -12.23
N TYR A 529 19.68 -1.01 -13.52
CA TYR A 529 18.54 -0.97 -14.45
C TYR A 529 18.08 -2.38 -14.82
N GLU A 530 16.78 -2.66 -14.77
CA GLU A 530 16.18 -3.96 -15.07
C GLU A 530 15.11 -3.87 -16.17
N ALA A 531 15.54 -3.90 -17.43
CA ALA A 531 14.63 -3.86 -18.57
C ALA A 531 13.71 -5.09 -18.62
N ALA A 532 12.43 -4.88 -18.95
CA ALA A 532 11.53 -5.97 -19.33
C ALA A 532 12.01 -6.66 -20.63
N ASP A 533 11.56 -7.90 -20.88
CA ASP A 533 11.83 -8.57 -22.16
C ASP A 533 11.06 -7.96 -23.32
N CYS A 534 9.88 -7.40 -23.00
CA CYS A 534 8.96 -6.81 -23.93
C CYS A 534 8.26 -5.64 -23.25
N ARG A 535 8.19 -4.50 -23.93
CA ARG A 535 7.28 -3.42 -23.56
C ARG A 535 6.08 -3.46 -24.50
N ILE A 536 4.88 -3.26 -23.99
CA ILE A 536 3.64 -3.12 -24.78
C ILE A 536 2.93 -1.81 -24.43
N TYR A 537 2.16 -1.25 -25.35
CA TYR A 537 1.28 -0.12 -25.06
C TYR A 537 -0.13 -0.59 -24.69
N TYR A 538 -0.82 0.19 -23.87
CA TYR A 538 -2.27 0.04 -23.75
C TYR A 538 -2.95 0.40 -25.07
N THR A 539 -4.00 -0.35 -25.40
CA THR A 539 -4.89 -0.09 -26.53
C THR A 539 -6.30 0.12 -26.00
N PRO A 540 -7.25 0.64 -26.81
CA PRO A 540 -8.64 0.73 -26.41
C PRO A 540 -9.22 -0.61 -25.92
N GLN A 541 -8.72 -1.73 -26.44
CA GLN A 541 -9.19 -3.07 -26.09
C GLN A 541 -8.55 -3.64 -24.81
N THR A 542 -7.49 -3.02 -24.28
CA THR A 542 -6.74 -3.56 -23.12
C THR A 542 -6.74 -2.66 -21.89
N ILE A 543 -6.87 -1.34 -22.05
CA ILE A 543 -6.73 -0.36 -20.94
C ILE A 543 -7.67 -0.62 -19.76
N TYR A 544 -8.88 -1.08 -20.03
CA TYR A 544 -9.90 -1.36 -19.02
C TYR A 544 -10.64 -2.68 -19.33
N ASN A 545 -9.90 -3.63 -19.90
CA ASN A 545 -10.35 -5.01 -20.10
C ASN A 545 -9.13 -5.92 -19.89
N TYR A 546 -9.00 -6.39 -18.64
CA TYR A 546 -7.79 -7.08 -18.21
C TYR A 546 -7.68 -8.49 -18.77
N THR A 547 -8.79 -9.14 -19.10
CA THR A 547 -8.77 -10.38 -19.89
C THR A 547 -8.01 -10.20 -21.20
N ASN A 548 -8.30 -9.12 -21.93
CA ASN A 548 -7.59 -8.81 -23.17
C ASN A 548 -6.15 -8.38 -22.90
N LEU A 549 -5.88 -7.62 -21.84
CA LEU A 549 -4.53 -7.19 -21.49
C LEU A 549 -3.61 -8.38 -21.15
N TRP A 550 -4.06 -9.28 -20.28
CA TRP A 550 -3.32 -10.48 -19.91
C TRP A 550 -3.06 -11.37 -21.12
N GLN A 551 -4.05 -11.53 -21.99
CA GLN A 551 -3.87 -12.26 -23.24
C GLN A 551 -2.88 -11.56 -24.17
N TYR A 552 -2.93 -10.23 -24.26
CA TYR A 552 -2.03 -9.46 -25.11
C TYR A 552 -0.57 -9.56 -24.64
N ALA A 553 -0.33 -9.50 -23.33
CA ALA A 553 0.99 -9.73 -22.73
C ALA A 553 1.49 -11.17 -22.96
N ALA A 554 0.62 -12.16 -22.76
CA ALA A 554 0.89 -13.56 -23.04
C ALA A 554 1.29 -13.78 -24.51
N ASP A 555 0.53 -13.20 -25.43
CA ASP A 555 0.77 -13.31 -26.87
C ASP A 555 2.09 -12.64 -27.27
N ALA A 556 2.43 -11.49 -26.68
CA ALA A 556 3.68 -10.80 -26.97
C ALA A 556 4.93 -11.65 -26.69
N ILE A 557 4.86 -12.55 -25.70
CA ILE A 557 5.96 -13.44 -25.34
C ILE A 557 5.89 -14.78 -26.08
N TRP A 558 4.71 -15.39 -26.16
CA TRP A 558 4.61 -16.78 -26.63
C TRP A 558 4.21 -16.93 -28.10
N ASN A 559 3.52 -15.96 -28.68
CA ASN A 559 2.85 -16.12 -29.98
C ASN A 559 3.34 -15.13 -31.04
N ASN A 560 3.50 -13.85 -30.69
CA ASN A 560 3.87 -12.80 -31.62
C ASN A 560 4.70 -11.70 -30.95
N SER A 561 6.02 -11.76 -31.10
CA SER A 561 6.93 -10.73 -30.60
C SER A 561 6.79 -9.38 -31.29
N SER A 562 6.07 -9.30 -32.42
CA SER A 562 5.78 -8.02 -33.08
C SER A 562 4.81 -7.17 -32.28
N LEU A 563 4.20 -7.67 -31.21
CA LEU A 563 3.35 -6.89 -30.32
C LEU A 563 4.17 -6.03 -29.34
N CYS A 564 5.46 -6.33 -29.19
CA CYS A 564 6.36 -5.49 -28.42
C CYS A 564 6.62 -4.17 -29.17
N VAL A 565 6.68 -3.09 -28.40
CA VAL A 565 7.06 -1.75 -28.83
C VAL A 565 8.39 -1.82 -29.59
N GLU A 566 8.51 -1.03 -30.65
CA GLU A 566 9.75 -0.90 -31.43
C GLU A 566 10.94 -0.63 -30.51
N ASP A 567 12.04 -1.35 -30.75
CA ASP A 567 13.28 -1.27 -29.97
C ASP A 567 13.12 -1.46 -28.45
N SER A 568 12.10 -2.21 -28.00
CA SER A 568 11.91 -2.49 -26.56
C SER A 568 12.49 -3.82 -26.07
N THR A 569 12.96 -4.68 -26.99
CA THR A 569 13.40 -6.05 -26.66
C THR A 569 14.93 -6.18 -26.75
N GLY A 570 15.49 -7.19 -26.08
CA GLY A 570 16.94 -7.50 -26.12
C GLY A 570 17.81 -6.70 -25.15
N TYR A 571 17.20 -5.89 -24.28
CA TYR A 571 17.88 -5.11 -23.23
C TYR A 571 17.87 -5.80 -21.86
N SER A 572 17.07 -6.86 -21.72
CA SER A 572 16.87 -7.55 -20.46
C SER A 572 18.10 -8.40 -20.10
N SER A 573 18.62 -8.27 -18.88
CA SER A 573 19.72 -9.10 -18.41
C SER A 573 19.18 -10.46 -17.98
N THR A 574 19.39 -11.50 -18.77
CA THR A 574 19.25 -12.88 -18.28
C THR A 574 20.60 -13.33 -17.72
N SER A 575 20.66 -13.52 -16.40
CA SER A 575 21.71 -14.33 -15.75
C SER A 575 23.16 -13.83 -15.82
N GLN A 576 23.42 -12.65 -16.41
CA GLN A 576 24.74 -12.02 -16.40
C GLN A 576 24.72 -10.77 -15.54
N ASN A 577 25.54 -10.79 -14.48
CA ASN A 577 25.84 -9.73 -13.51
C ASN A 577 26.45 -8.45 -14.13
N LEU A 578 26.08 -8.08 -15.36
CA LEU A 578 26.61 -6.90 -16.03
C LEU A 578 25.53 -5.81 -16.07
N PRO A 579 25.58 -4.82 -15.15
CA PRO A 579 24.75 -3.61 -15.19
C PRO A 579 25.26 -2.64 -16.26
N ASN A 580 25.68 -3.16 -17.42
CA ASN A 580 26.33 -2.39 -18.47
C ASN A 580 25.31 -1.64 -19.35
N PHE A 581 24.02 -1.91 -19.20
CA PHE A 581 22.99 -1.08 -19.81
C PHE A 581 22.67 0.08 -18.88
N ILE A 582 23.23 1.25 -19.20
CA ILE A 582 22.75 2.51 -18.66
C ILE A 582 21.41 2.76 -19.35
N GLY A 583 20.32 2.66 -18.59
CA GLY A 583 18.98 3.03 -19.06
C GLY A 583 18.95 4.43 -19.65
N PRO A 584 17.91 4.79 -20.43
CA PRO A 584 17.76 6.15 -20.94
C PRO A 584 17.97 7.16 -19.78
N SER A 585 18.80 8.17 -20.03
CA SER A 585 19.11 9.17 -19.01
C SER A 585 17.82 9.74 -18.45
N GLY A 586 17.62 9.64 -17.13
CA GLY A 586 16.47 10.26 -16.49
C GLY A 586 16.38 11.71 -16.93
N SER A 587 15.16 12.18 -17.25
CA SER A 587 14.93 13.59 -17.54
C SER A 587 15.60 14.42 -16.44
N PRO A 588 16.40 15.44 -16.77
CA PRO A 588 17.00 16.29 -15.75
C PRO A 588 15.86 16.79 -14.88
N LYS A 589 15.83 16.35 -13.61
CA LYS A 589 14.92 16.91 -12.62
C LYS A 589 15.25 18.39 -12.58
N THR A 590 14.37 19.23 -13.13
CA THR A 590 14.49 20.66 -12.90
C THR A 590 14.33 20.80 -11.39
N PRO A 591 15.37 21.19 -10.64
CA PRO A 591 15.21 21.32 -9.20
C PRO A 591 14.07 22.31 -9.00
N THR A 592 12.95 21.82 -8.47
CA THR A 592 11.84 22.67 -8.06
C THR A 592 12.40 23.51 -6.94
N ASN A 593 12.84 24.72 -7.28
CA ASN A 593 13.32 25.66 -6.31
C ASN A 593 12.11 26.04 -5.47
N ILE A 594 12.02 25.44 -4.28
CA ILE A 594 10.91 25.67 -3.36
C ILE A 594 10.77 27.17 -3.07
N THR A 595 11.85 27.94 -3.15
CA THR A 595 11.83 29.41 -3.05
C THR A 595 11.07 30.06 -4.21
N ASP A 596 11.25 29.59 -5.45
CA ASP A 596 10.53 30.13 -6.61
C ASP A 596 9.03 29.77 -6.54
N TYR A 597 8.73 28.53 -6.15
CA TYR A 597 7.35 28.07 -5.91
C TYR A 597 6.66 28.88 -4.80
N LEU A 598 7.32 29.02 -3.63
CA LEU A 598 6.82 29.82 -2.51
C LEU A 598 6.68 31.30 -2.89
N SER A 599 7.61 31.84 -3.70
CA SER A 599 7.53 33.23 -4.18
C SER A 599 6.28 33.45 -5.04
N SER A 600 5.93 32.48 -5.90
CA SER A 600 4.72 32.56 -6.72
C SER A 600 3.44 32.58 -5.86
N LEU A 601 3.41 31.79 -4.78
CA LEU A 601 2.31 31.80 -3.80
C LEU A 601 2.20 33.15 -3.08
N THR A 602 3.31 33.79 -2.72
CA THR A 602 3.30 35.11 -2.04
C THR A 602 2.90 36.28 -2.94
N THR A 603 2.99 36.13 -4.26
CA THR A 603 2.55 37.16 -5.22
C THR A 603 1.06 37.11 -5.56
N SER A 604 0.34 36.08 -5.10
CA SER A 604 -1.11 36.01 -5.26
C SER A 604 -1.82 37.09 -4.42
N PRO A 605 -2.69 37.93 -5.01
CA PRO A 605 -3.48 38.91 -4.26
C PRO A 605 -4.32 38.28 -3.14
N ILE A 606 -4.72 37.02 -3.30
CA ILE A 606 -5.49 36.24 -2.33
C ILE A 606 -4.60 35.84 -1.15
N ALA A 607 -3.39 35.33 -1.41
CA ALA A 607 -2.44 34.99 -0.36
C ALA A 607 -2.05 36.21 0.49
N ASN A 608 -1.89 37.38 -0.14
CA ASN A 608 -1.56 38.63 0.54
C ASN A 608 -2.71 39.17 1.41
N PHE A 609 -3.97 38.92 1.03
CA PHE A 609 -5.15 39.21 1.84
C PHE A 609 -5.28 38.25 3.03
N ILE A 610 -5.02 36.95 2.82
CA ILE A 610 -5.04 35.92 3.87
C ILE A 610 -3.92 36.14 4.89
N LEU A 611 -2.70 36.47 4.45
CA LEU A 611 -1.54 36.73 5.32
C LEU A 611 -1.77 37.90 6.28
N GLN A 612 -2.56 38.91 5.88
CA GLN A 612 -2.93 40.03 6.76
C GLN A 612 -3.99 39.65 7.82
N ALA A 613 -4.65 38.51 7.69
CA ALA A 613 -5.64 37.98 8.64
C ALA A 613 -5.05 36.95 9.64
N LEU A 614 -3.80 36.50 9.44
CA LEU A 614 -3.11 35.53 10.30
C LEU A 614 -2.48 36.20 11.54
N ASN A 615 -3.30 36.74 12.45
CA ASN A 615 -2.78 37.47 13.62
C ASN A 615 -2.76 36.68 14.95
N ASN A 616 -3.06 35.37 14.96
CA ASN A 616 -3.28 34.63 16.22
C ASN A 616 -2.47 33.33 16.35
N GLY A 617 -1.19 33.32 15.95
CA GLY A 617 -0.27 32.24 16.33
C GLY A 617 0.20 32.42 17.79
N LEU A 618 -0.34 31.58 18.68
CA LEU A 618 -0.20 31.40 20.15
C LEU A 618 0.45 32.49 21.03
N PRO A 619 -0.13 32.69 22.23
CA PRO A 619 0.67 32.65 23.45
C PRO A 619 0.29 31.46 24.35
N ASP A 620 1.30 30.60 24.53
CA ASP A 620 1.68 29.69 25.62
C ASP A 620 0.70 28.87 26.49
N ALA A 621 1.21 27.66 26.75
CA ALA A 621 1.10 26.80 27.93
C ALA A 621 -0.24 26.10 28.17
N ASN A 622 -0.29 24.81 27.81
CA ASN A 622 -0.46 23.73 28.79
C ASN A 622 -0.18 22.36 28.16
N GLU A 623 0.29 21.43 29.00
CA GLU A 623 0.59 20.03 28.71
C GLU A 623 -0.63 19.32 28.09
N GLY A 624 -0.61 19.12 26.77
CA GLY A 624 -1.67 18.43 26.04
C GLY A 624 -1.33 16.96 25.83
N ALA A 625 -2.22 16.06 26.26
CA ALA A 625 -2.07 14.62 26.20
C ALA A 625 -1.97 14.07 24.76
N SER A 626 -1.23 12.97 24.63
CA SER A 626 -1.05 12.20 23.40
C SER A 626 -2.35 11.65 22.84
N ARG A 627 -2.36 11.51 21.51
CA ARG A 627 -3.40 10.93 20.64
C ARG A 627 -3.99 9.64 21.23
N ASN A 628 -5.27 9.69 21.61
CA ASN A 628 -6.30 8.65 21.41
C ASN A 628 -7.59 9.09 22.11
N ALA A 629 -8.63 9.47 21.35
CA ALA A 629 -9.96 9.70 21.91
C ALA A 629 -11.06 8.91 21.17
N PRO A 630 -11.89 8.11 21.87
CA PRO A 630 -12.95 7.28 21.29
C PRO A 630 -14.29 8.02 21.08
N ALA A 631 -15.06 7.62 20.06
CA ALA A 631 -16.28 8.31 19.61
C ALA A 631 -17.61 7.83 20.29
N SER A 632 -18.51 8.78 20.60
CA SER A 632 -19.87 8.68 21.20
C SER A 632 -20.79 7.51 20.76
N ALA A 633 -21.53 6.90 21.72
CA ALA A 633 -22.39 5.72 21.58
C ALA A 633 -23.91 5.97 21.37
N LYS A 634 -24.38 7.22 21.21
CA LYS A 634 -25.81 7.52 20.98
C LYS A 634 -26.15 7.75 19.50
N VAL A 635 -27.24 7.10 19.04
CA VAL A 635 -27.78 7.22 17.68
C VAL A 635 -28.56 8.54 17.53
N ILE A 636 -28.07 9.43 16.66
CA ILE A 636 -28.75 10.70 16.31
C ILE A 636 -29.38 10.53 14.93
N LYS A 637 -30.69 10.72 14.78
CA LYS A 637 -31.34 10.71 13.46
C LYS A 637 -30.99 11.98 12.67
N CYS A 638 -30.85 11.86 11.36
CA CYS A 638 -30.50 12.98 10.49
C CYS A 638 -31.22 12.89 9.15
N THR A 639 -31.25 13.99 8.40
CA THR A 639 -31.73 14.04 7.02
C THR A 639 -30.67 14.52 6.02
N LYS A 640 -29.65 15.22 6.50
CA LYS A 640 -28.48 15.70 5.74
C LYS A 640 -27.27 15.80 6.67
N ASP A 641 -26.06 15.85 6.12
CA ASP A 641 -24.81 15.92 6.89
C ASP A 641 -24.75 17.12 7.85
N ALA A 642 -25.37 18.25 7.48
CA ALA A 642 -25.45 19.44 8.34
C ALA A 642 -26.24 19.22 9.65
N ASP A 643 -27.04 18.15 9.73
CA ASP A 643 -27.77 17.78 10.94
C ASP A 643 -26.85 17.04 11.96
N CYS A 644 -25.65 16.64 11.54
CA CYS A 644 -24.69 15.88 12.32
C CYS A 644 -23.57 16.79 12.87
N ARG A 645 -23.34 16.74 14.19
CA ARG A 645 -22.26 17.47 14.88
C ARG A 645 -21.06 16.57 15.15
N GLY A 646 -19.88 17.17 15.37
CA GLY A 646 -18.67 16.45 15.78
C GLY A 646 -18.06 15.57 14.68
N GLY A 647 -18.10 16.00 13.42
CA GLY A 647 -17.47 15.29 12.29
C GLY A 647 -18.20 14.03 11.80
N LYS A 648 -19.41 13.76 12.29
CA LYS A 648 -20.26 12.62 11.88
C LYS A 648 -20.94 12.87 10.53
N LEU A 649 -21.27 11.79 9.80
CA LEU A 649 -21.99 11.84 8.51
C LEU A 649 -23.41 11.34 8.64
N CYS A 650 -24.32 11.93 7.86
CA CYS A 650 -25.68 11.45 7.79
C CYS A 650 -25.79 10.29 6.83
N VAL A 651 -25.90 9.07 7.37
CA VAL A 651 -25.84 7.83 6.59
C VAL A 651 -27.16 7.10 6.71
N ASN A 652 -27.69 6.65 5.57
CA ASN A 652 -28.87 5.79 5.56
C ASN A 652 -28.44 4.32 5.72
N VAL A 653 -28.70 3.73 6.89
CA VAL A 653 -28.34 2.34 7.19
C VAL A 653 -29.57 1.49 7.53
N PRO A 654 -29.55 0.17 7.27
CA PRO A 654 -30.61 -0.74 7.69
C PRO A 654 -30.87 -0.66 9.20
N SER A 655 -32.15 -0.65 9.60
CA SER A 655 -32.51 -0.62 11.02
C SER A 655 -32.10 -1.92 11.73
N CYS A 656 -31.39 -1.80 12.87
CA CYS A 656 -31.01 -2.92 13.74
C CYS A 656 -32.20 -3.73 14.30
N HIS A 657 -33.44 -3.21 14.18
CA HIS A 657 -34.65 -3.83 14.72
C HIS A 657 -35.51 -4.51 13.65
N GLY A 658 -35.03 -4.59 12.40
CA GLY A 658 -35.83 -5.03 11.27
C GLY A 658 -36.82 -3.96 10.83
N GLY A 659 -36.65 -3.43 9.62
CA GLY A 659 -37.45 -2.34 9.06
C GLY A 659 -36.72 -1.64 7.92
N GLY A 660 -37.34 -0.60 7.35
CA GLY A 660 -36.71 0.24 6.32
C GLY A 660 -35.42 0.92 6.81
N ALA A 661 -34.55 1.31 5.87
CA ALA A 661 -33.33 2.04 6.20
C ALA A 661 -33.64 3.36 6.93
N VAL A 662 -32.83 3.67 7.94
CA VAL A 662 -32.97 4.88 8.78
C VAL A 662 -31.71 5.72 8.61
N SER A 663 -31.92 7.01 8.35
CA SER A 663 -30.84 7.99 8.26
C SER A 663 -30.40 8.45 9.66
N GLN A 664 -29.12 8.26 9.95
CA GLN A 664 -28.54 8.57 11.26
C GLN A 664 -27.08 9.04 11.15
N CYS A 665 -26.64 9.84 12.12
CA CYS A 665 -25.30 10.36 12.21
C CYS A 665 -24.32 9.27 12.66
N LEU A 666 -23.45 8.83 11.75
CA LEU A 666 -22.42 7.84 12.03
C LEU A 666 -21.05 8.50 12.13
N SER A 667 -20.24 7.99 13.07
CA SER A 667 -18.86 8.42 13.26
C SER A 667 -18.03 8.03 12.05
N LYS A 668 -17.18 8.94 11.59
CA LYS A 668 -16.14 8.60 10.64
C LYS A 668 -15.06 7.76 11.33
N CYS A 669 -14.40 6.89 10.59
CA CYS A 669 -13.23 6.16 11.04
C CYS A 669 -12.06 6.43 10.09
N PRO A 670 -10.81 6.32 10.57
CA PRO A 670 -9.64 6.73 9.79
C PRO A 670 -9.36 5.80 8.61
N ARG A 671 -9.65 4.50 8.74
CA ARG A 671 -9.39 3.48 7.71
C ARG A 671 -10.47 2.39 7.79
N ALA A 672 -11.02 2.00 6.64
CA ALA A 672 -11.90 0.83 6.53
C ALA A 672 -11.18 -0.44 7.00
N GLY A 673 -11.92 -1.44 7.49
CA GLY A 673 -11.36 -2.70 8.01
C GLY A 673 -10.96 -2.66 9.49
N ILE A 674 -10.68 -1.48 10.06
CA ILE A 674 -10.33 -1.38 11.49
C ILE A 674 -11.58 -1.57 12.36
N LEU A 675 -11.42 -2.26 13.48
CA LEU A 675 -12.48 -2.40 14.49
C LEU A 675 -12.80 -1.04 15.11
N CYS A 676 -14.06 -0.64 15.03
CA CYS A 676 -14.56 0.56 15.70
C CYS A 676 -14.70 0.29 17.19
N SER A 677 -13.85 0.95 18.00
CA SER A 677 -13.66 0.65 19.44
C SER A 677 -14.93 0.67 20.29
N ARG A 678 -15.99 1.39 19.89
CA ARG A 678 -17.26 1.47 20.64
C ARG A 678 -18.40 0.62 20.08
N THR A 679 -18.38 0.31 18.79
CA THR A 679 -19.41 -0.52 18.16
C THR A 679 -18.98 -1.96 18.01
N GLU A 680 -17.70 -2.30 18.18
CA GLU A 680 -17.16 -3.64 17.90
C GLU A 680 -17.51 -4.11 16.47
N THR A 681 -17.77 -3.15 15.57
CA THR A 681 -18.06 -3.39 14.16
C THR A 681 -16.87 -2.95 13.34
N THR A 682 -16.71 -3.55 12.17
CA THR A 682 -15.69 -3.15 11.20
C THR A 682 -16.05 -1.79 10.62
N CYS A 683 -15.07 -0.89 10.54
CA CYS A 683 -15.16 0.36 9.81
C CYS A 683 -15.42 0.06 8.32
N VAL A 684 -16.45 0.68 7.72
CA VAL A 684 -16.81 0.44 6.32
C VAL A 684 -16.76 1.72 5.49
N PRO A 685 -16.40 1.63 4.20
CA PRO A 685 -16.51 2.74 3.26
C PRO A 685 -17.98 3.09 3.01
N HIS A 686 -18.28 4.39 2.95
CA HIS A 686 -19.58 4.91 2.53
C HIS A 686 -19.40 5.87 1.35
N SER A 687 -19.97 5.49 0.21
CA SER A 687 -19.93 6.32 -1.00
C SER A 687 -20.70 7.61 -0.78
N THR A 688 -20.08 8.73 -1.09
CA THR A 688 -20.76 10.03 -1.18
C THR A 688 -21.27 10.27 -2.60
N ASN A 689 -22.13 11.26 -2.78
CA ASN A 689 -22.59 11.66 -4.12
C ASN A 689 -21.48 12.31 -4.98
N GLY A 690 -20.29 12.55 -4.44
CA GLY A 690 -19.16 13.15 -5.15
C GLY A 690 -18.31 12.14 -5.92
N LYS A 691 -17.76 12.56 -7.06
CA LYS A 691 -16.72 11.84 -7.80
C LYS A 691 -15.49 12.72 -7.97
N LEU A 692 -14.32 12.09 -8.01
CA LEU A 692 -13.05 12.72 -8.37
C LEU A 692 -12.49 11.95 -9.58
N GLY A 693 -12.50 12.58 -10.76
CA GLY A 693 -12.36 11.84 -12.02
C GLY A 693 -13.46 10.78 -12.16
N SER A 694 -13.07 9.55 -12.45
CA SER A 694 -13.97 8.39 -12.59
C SER A 694 -14.33 7.74 -11.23
N GLN A 695 -13.53 7.97 -10.19
CA GLN A 695 -13.67 7.33 -8.88
C GLN A 695 -14.71 8.04 -7.99
N HIS A 696 -15.45 7.25 -7.20
CA HIS A 696 -16.34 7.79 -6.17
C HIS A 696 -15.55 8.24 -4.94
N ILE A 697 -15.97 9.36 -4.33
CA ILE A 697 -15.38 9.81 -3.06
C ILE A 697 -16.05 9.04 -1.92
N TYR A 698 -15.24 8.33 -1.14
CA TYR A 698 -15.71 7.57 0.01
C TYR A 698 -15.38 8.27 1.33
N HIS A 699 -16.26 8.10 2.30
CA HIS A 699 -15.95 8.36 3.70
C HIS A 699 -16.10 7.07 4.50
N ASN A 700 -15.09 6.75 5.28
CA ASN A 700 -15.09 5.59 6.16
C ASN A 700 -15.97 5.87 7.39
N ILE A 701 -16.88 4.96 7.74
CA ILE A 701 -17.86 5.10 8.83
C ILE A 701 -17.92 3.86 9.73
N CYS A 702 -18.20 4.07 11.01
CA CYS A 702 -18.48 3.00 11.96
C CYS A 702 -19.97 2.65 11.95
N LEU A 703 -20.31 1.41 11.61
CA LEU A 703 -21.69 0.93 11.66
C LEU A 703 -22.14 0.65 13.10
N PRO A 704 -23.43 0.77 13.43
CA PRO A 704 -23.93 0.39 14.75
C PRO A 704 -23.80 -1.11 15.01
N ASN A 705 -23.51 -1.49 16.26
CA ASN A 705 -23.61 -2.89 16.67
C ASN A 705 -25.09 -3.28 16.80
N CYS A 706 -25.60 -4.04 15.85
CA CYS A 706 -26.90 -4.68 15.98
C CYS A 706 -26.73 -6.02 16.71
N GLY A 707 -26.34 -5.97 18.00
CA GLY A 707 -25.86 -7.13 18.76
C GLY A 707 -26.67 -8.41 18.53
N THR A 708 -25.97 -9.53 18.33
CA THR A 708 -26.59 -10.86 18.35
C THR A 708 -27.17 -11.09 19.74
N LYS A 709 -28.50 -11.16 19.88
CA LYS A 709 -29.15 -11.51 21.14
C LYS A 709 -28.57 -12.83 21.65
N LYS A 710 -27.69 -12.79 22.67
CA LYS A 710 -27.42 -13.94 23.53
C LYS A 710 -28.77 -14.37 24.09
N LYS A 711 -29.30 -15.50 23.62
CA LYS A 711 -30.38 -16.21 24.29
C LYS A 711 -29.86 -16.53 25.68
N LEU A 712 -30.33 -15.81 26.70
CA LEU A 712 -30.16 -16.20 28.09
C LEU A 712 -30.67 -17.64 28.21
N SER A 713 -29.76 -18.58 28.42
CA SER A 713 -30.09 -19.94 28.81
C SER A 713 -30.86 -19.84 30.12
N SER A 714 -32.14 -20.19 30.09
CA SER A 714 -32.93 -20.40 31.29
C SER A 714 -32.21 -21.42 32.17
N ILE A 715 -31.74 -20.98 33.34
CA ILE A 715 -31.26 -21.88 34.39
C ILE A 715 -32.45 -22.77 34.76
N ILE A 716 -32.34 -24.06 34.47
CA ILE A 716 -33.26 -25.07 35.00
C ILE A 716 -32.93 -25.19 36.50
N LEU A 717 -33.75 -24.57 37.34
CA LEU A 717 -33.84 -24.86 38.77
C LEU A 717 -34.39 -26.29 38.93
N ASN A 718 -33.49 -27.29 38.91
CA ASN A 718 -33.82 -28.60 39.46
C ASN A 718 -33.60 -28.56 40.97
N GLY A 719 -34.65 -28.95 41.70
CA GLY A 719 -34.82 -28.71 43.12
C GLY A 719 -33.70 -29.25 44.00
N CYS A 720 -33.32 -28.43 44.98
CA CYS A 720 -32.64 -28.89 46.17
C CYS A 720 -33.60 -29.78 46.96
N ALA A 721 -33.27 -31.07 47.08
CA ALA A 721 -33.74 -31.88 48.18
C ALA A 721 -32.86 -31.58 49.39
N ASP A 722 -33.51 -31.15 50.47
CA ASP A 722 -32.98 -31.07 51.84
C ASP A 722 -32.17 -29.82 52.23
N CYS A 723 -32.91 -28.73 52.47
CA CYS A 723 -32.45 -27.62 53.30
C CYS A 723 -32.49 -28.03 54.77
N THR A 724 -31.40 -28.53 55.33
CA THR A 724 -30.94 -28.25 56.70
C THR A 724 -29.57 -28.90 56.94
N LYS A 725 -28.50 -28.17 56.62
CA LYS A 725 -27.21 -28.20 57.31
C LYS A 725 -26.35 -27.03 56.89
#